data_AF-E5WUE9-F1
#
_entry.id   AF-E5WUE9-F1
#
_cell.length_a   1.000
_cell.length_b   1.000
_cell.length_c   1.000
_cell.angle_alpha   90.00
_cell.angle_beta   90.00
_cell.angle_gamma   90.00
#
_symmetry.space_group_name_H-M   'P 1'
#
loop_
_entity.id
_entity.type
_entity.pdbx_description
1 polymer ?
#
loop_
_entity_poly.entity_id
_entity_poly.type
_entity_poly.pdbx_seq_one_letter_code
_entity_poly.pdbx_strand_id
1 'polypeptide(L)'
;MIKKIAYIWLLAVIGIMAACTEDTFVDNRTKVDDDHLLVTFRTQVPEMTQVTTRNADPDGLGIQQLSMFCFDKAGDFISRVTPEQTVNQDMLSGTFEAVVPKFTKIIHFVANQNLESFNEQGNVGRHENSIIPGLISSSSMLVYWGRVECPDNQELDDYIQNTLPDKTVPLYRNQAKITFDGGDLFVVTGFAVCNGYAFGTVAPFNTETKKFDWSNTSNYLSLPNDRTKFTDPTEVNETDTEYVFESDNPSADQMYVVFRGYPQNNPDAELYYRVSLLDGNTQEPLSIIRNHHYKIKITGNLENGVPTFKAALNTPPVNNIWISIDEDIPEVSDGEHKLIVDETFVVYDSGEEGAQGRQKVLKYTYGTDTDPMKPVSEAEKPTVTWMDNNVAAPGISNNYDISTGQGTIGIELLSLGNNIKREGTILVKKGKLQRTIKVIFMKEMEFTPAWVTTQLNGNEYGEGVTLMFNIPQNTPAELFPMTVRIGANQLTPDEALNKLDVINRTSASKEEWGEDIEIDGEPIGFKYTFVAQEPGTQRVYFKTDLMKTEASQVSIESGHFATVTKYFTFSNSEVGTIEVLNTLQYGDLNVKYLLVPRKVNYRVDMLYEFSQATGRDNQFMFYSRYLDHYTDKELEELGMIDDKECNFEPVDEDLWDTGGRVFLFTPITQGQKRYNTFMKTNTPESAEVVRISTYPGATGTPEGDVVMYKSTTFELANYRAFDFGMEINNGQRSITYQPGQKVTLTFNIEEFEAADKKNVDPYGTPFKIYIDAPMLEFDETAEENRKYAGKITAEAQRTIYQVAKTKAEEDNYGTDGRRTLVFKTNKIVSAGDITISAEKEIVTFNTQTVQLTNSPMTGTIYYKEDESAAQEYPVPAGAFVTFERSGDGTRIGTMIIDEEGKFSLKLKPEYQYDWATVQVQVHYRKTEGTSTVIYHTDTSLPDLVQNTEKLVLIREKNT
;
A
#
# COMPACT_ATOMS: atom_id res chain seq x y z
N MET A 1 2.25 53.91 -94.63
CA MET A 1 2.67 52.49 -94.52
C MET A 1 3.31 52.30 -93.15
N ILE A 2 3.23 51.18 -92.43
CA ILE A 2 2.42 49.96 -92.61
C ILE A 2 2.01 49.38 -91.22
N LYS A 3 0.75 48.95 -91.16
CA LYS A 3 0.02 48.05 -90.23
C LYS A 3 0.80 47.28 -89.13
N LYS A 4 0.13 47.15 -87.96
CA LYS A 4 0.43 46.29 -86.77
C LYS A 4 1.66 46.79 -85.97
N ILE A 5 1.69 46.80 -84.62
CA ILE A 5 0.89 46.11 -83.57
C ILE A 5 0.51 47.12 -82.47
N ALA A 6 -0.78 47.35 -82.18
CA ALA A 6 -1.22 48.25 -81.08
C ALA A 6 -2.69 48.11 -80.61
N TYR A 7 -3.42 47.06 -81.02
CA TYR A 7 -4.90 47.05 -81.02
C TYR A 7 -5.57 46.10 -80.00
N ILE A 8 -5.03 46.01 -78.79
CA ILE A 8 -5.59 45.18 -77.69
C ILE A 8 -5.81 45.97 -76.38
N TRP A 9 -5.15 47.11 -76.17
CA TRP A 9 -5.16 47.87 -74.92
C TRP A 9 -6.12 49.07 -74.86
N LEU A 10 -7.15 49.12 -75.73
CA LEU A 10 -8.11 50.25 -75.78
C LEU A 10 -9.58 49.80 -75.83
N LEU A 11 -9.93 48.81 -75.01
CA LEU A 11 -11.31 48.33 -74.81
C LEU A 11 -11.72 48.24 -73.31
N ALA A 12 -10.88 48.76 -72.41
CA ALA A 12 -10.96 48.47 -70.97
C ALA A 12 -11.31 49.67 -70.06
N VAL A 13 -11.61 50.86 -70.60
CA VAL A 13 -11.75 52.11 -69.80
C VAL A 13 -12.94 53.00 -70.23
N ILE A 14 -13.99 52.44 -70.82
CA ILE A 14 -15.28 53.14 -71.05
C ILE A 14 -16.42 52.17 -70.70
N GLY A 15 -16.90 52.25 -69.46
CA GLY A 15 -17.92 51.32 -68.93
C GLY A 15 -18.18 51.50 -67.43
N ILE A 16 -18.15 52.74 -66.93
CA ILE A 16 -18.35 53.04 -65.51
C ILE A 16 -19.51 54.06 -65.39
N MET A 17 -20.39 53.82 -64.41
CA MET A 17 -21.64 54.54 -64.11
C MET A 17 -22.79 54.40 -65.13
N ALA A 18 -23.63 53.37 -64.96
CA ALA A 18 -25.08 53.53 -64.74
C ALA A 18 -25.81 52.17 -64.63
N ALA A 19 -25.74 51.50 -63.47
CA ALA A 19 -26.66 50.42 -63.10
C ALA A 19 -26.78 50.34 -61.57
N CYS A 20 -27.89 50.83 -61.03
CA CYS A 20 -28.31 50.45 -59.69
C CYS A 20 -29.28 49.27 -59.84
N THR A 21 -28.80 48.09 -59.51
CA THR A 21 -29.65 46.94 -59.18
C THR A 21 -29.30 46.55 -57.75
N GLU A 22 -30.32 46.43 -56.90
CA GLU A 22 -30.19 45.72 -55.65
C GLU A 22 -29.98 44.24 -56.01
N ASP A 23 -28.74 43.76 -55.92
CA ASP A 23 -28.52 42.32 -55.76
C ASP A 23 -29.09 41.94 -54.39
N THR A 24 -30.37 41.58 -54.38
CA THR A 24 -31.02 40.96 -53.25
C THR A 24 -30.23 39.70 -52.93
N PHE A 25 -29.47 39.73 -51.83
CA PHE A 25 -28.83 38.53 -51.29
C PHE A 25 -29.92 37.50 -51.00
N VAL A 26 -30.07 36.53 -51.91
CA VAL A 26 -30.88 35.34 -51.67
C VAL A 26 -30.08 34.51 -50.68
N ASP A 27 -30.42 34.65 -49.40
CA ASP A 27 -29.86 33.79 -48.36
C ASP A 27 -30.38 32.36 -48.61
N ASN A 28 -29.51 31.53 -49.20
CA ASN A 28 -29.82 30.14 -49.54
C ASN A 28 -29.75 29.21 -48.31
N ARG A 29 -29.55 29.75 -47.11
CA ARG A 29 -29.59 28.98 -45.86
C ARG A 29 -30.98 28.39 -45.61
N THR A 30 -30.99 27.26 -44.91
CA THR A 30 -32.19 26.48 -44.60
C THR A 30 -33.20 27.33 -43.82
N LYS A 31 -34.41 27.49 -44.36
CA LYS A 31 -35.45 28.30 -43.70
C LYS A 31 -36.06 27.55 -42.51
N VAL A 32 -35.62 27.93 -41.31
CA VAL A 32 -36.13 27.47 -40.01
C VAL A 32 -37.38 28.23 -39.54
N ASP A 33 -38.08 27.66 -38.55
CA ASP A 33 -39.25 28.24 -37.91
C ASP A 33 -38.91 29.41 -36.96
N ASP A 34 -39.90 30.26 -36.64
CA ASP A 34 -39.72 31.54 -35.92
C ASP A 34 -39.16 31.42 -34.49
N ASP A 35 -39.19 30.22 -33.89
CA ASP A 35 -38.69 29.88 -32.56
C ASP A 35 -37.32 29.17 -32.56
N HIS A 36 -36.74 28.93 -33.75
CA HIS A 36 -35.44 28.32 -33.95
C HIS A 36 -34.44 29.27 -34.64
N LEU A 37 -33.17 28.87 -34.65
CA LEU A 37 -32.06 29.56 -35.30
C LEU A 37 -31.17 28.54 -36.00
N LEU A 38 -30.76 28.85 -37.24
CA LEU A 38 -29.72 28.09 -37.94
C LEU A 38 -28.36 28.65 -37.54
N VAL A 39 -27.45 27.78 -37.10
CA VAL A 39 -26.09 28.13 -36.70
C VAL A 39 -25.10 27.34 -37.55
N THR A 40 -24.27 28.05 -38.33
CA THR A 40 -23.20 27.44 -39.14
C THR A 40 -21.85 27.73 -38.51
N PHE A 41 -21.05 26.72 -38.18
CA PHE A 41 -19.78 26.91 -37.46
C PHE A 41 -18.66 26.02 -38.00
N ARG A 42 -17.43 26.35 -37.64
CA ARG A 42 -16.26 25.48 -37.83
C ARG A 42 -15.76 24.99 -36.49
N THR A 43 -15.06 23.86 -36.50
CA THR A 43 -14.30 23.40 -35.34
C THR A 43 -12.86 23.10 -35.72
N GLN A 44 -11.95 23.31 -34.78
CA GLN A 44 -10.60 22.79 -34.86
C GLN A 44 -10.19 22.20 -33.51
N VAL A 45 -9.53 21.05 -33.53
CA VAL A 45 -8.85 20.49 -32.38
C VAL A 45 -7.49 21.17 -32.26
N PRO A 46 -7.19 21.95 -31.20
CA PRO A 46 -5.91 22.63 -31.09
C PRO A 46 -4.73 21.66 -31.03
N GLU A 47 -3.57 22.14 -31.49
CA GLU A 47 -2.28 21.53 -31.10
C GLU A 47 -2.14 21.52 -29.57
N MET A 48 -1.53 20.45 -29.06
CA MET A 48 -1.28 20.29 -27.62
C MET A 48 -0.17 21.24 -27.17
N THR A 49 -0.29 21.79 -25.97
CA THR A 49 0.79 22.55 -25.35
C THR A 49 2.00 21.62 -25.16
N GLN A 50 3.12 21.97 -25.79
CA GLN A 50 4.18 21.03 -26.13
C GLN A 50 5.38 21.12 -25.18
N VAL A 51 5.74 19.98 -24.58
CA VAL A 51 7.10 19.67 -24.15
C VAL A 51 7.77 18.91 -25.31
N THR A 52 8.83 19.43 -25.95
CA THR A 52 9.36 19.03 -27.30
C THR A 52 9.83 17.57 -27.39
N THR A 53 9.63 16.74 -28.45
CA THR A 53 8.93 16.81 -29.77
C THR A 53 8.77 15.35 -30.32
N ARG A 54 7.96 14.94 -31.32
CA ARG A 54 6.57 15.26 -31.75
C ARG A 54 6.16 14.39 -32.99
N ASN A 55 5.38 13.31 -32.83
CA ASN A 55 4.41 12.77 -33.84
C ASN A 55 3.40 11.76 -33.20
N ALA A 56 2.53 11.10 -33.99
CA ALA A 56 1.60 10.00 -33.59
C ALA A 56 0.85 9.35 -34.78
N ASP A 57 0.24 8.19 -34.51
CA ASP A 57 -0.68 7.41 -35.37
C ASP A 57 -2.19 7.67 -35.06
N PRO A 58 -3.18 7.33 -35.93
CA PRO A 58 -4.47 8.06 -36.01
C PRO A 58 -5.71 7.39 -35.40
N ASP A 59 -5.64 6.15 -34.94
CA ASP A 59 -6.76 5.18 -35.04
C ASP A 59 -7.87 5.25 -33.95
N GLY A 60 -7.93 6.40 -33.27
CA GLY A 60 -8.95 6.81 -32.30
C GLY A 60 -9.03 8.34 -32.15
N LEU A 61 -8.51 9.08 -33.15
CA LEU A 61 -8.37 10.54 -33.14
C LEU A 61 -9.46 11.21 -33.97
N GLY A 62 -9.70 12.50 -33.70
CA GLY A 62 -10.55 13.36 -34.50
C GLY A 62 -12.05 13.24 -34.18
N ILE A 63 -12.84 14.08 -34.86
CA ILE A 63 -14.26 14.30 -34.62
C ILE A 63 -15.04 13.30 -35.46
N GLN A 64 -15.48 12.21 -34.85
CA GLN A 64 -16.26 11.15 -35.52
C GLN A 64 -17.77 11.42 -35.38
N GLN A 65 -18.17 11.91 -34.19
CA GLN A 65 -19.51 12.38 -33.89
C GLN A 65 -19.45 13.64 -33.02
N LEU A 66 -20.42 14.54 -33.17
CA LEU A 66 -20.53 15.79 -32.40
C LEU A 66 -21.94 15.95 -31.82
N SER A 67 -22.04 16.49 -30.60
CA SER A 67 -23.28 16.89 -29.94
C SER A 67 -23.16 18.29 -29.37
N MET A 68 -24.24 19.07 -29.45
CA MET A 68 -24.35 20.44 -28.97
C MET A 68 -25.38 20.50 -27.85
N PHE A 69 -24.93 20.71 -26.62
CA PHE A 69 -25.83 20.96 -25.48
C PHE A 69 -26.17 22.45 -25.46
N CYS A 70 -27.44 22.76 -25.64
CA CYS A 70 -27.95 24.13 -25.77
C CYS A 70 -28.51 24.61 -24.43
N PHE A 71 -28.03 25.77 -23.97
CA PHE A 71 -28.39 26.40 -22.71
C PHE A 71 -28.82 27.85 -22.93
N ASP A 72 -29.74 28.33 -22.10
CA ASP A 72 -30.18 29.72 -22.11
C ASP A 72 -29.13 30.65 -21.48
N LYS A 73 -29.48 31.94 -21.32
CA LYS A 73 -28.59 32.94 -20.73
C LYS A 73 -28.38 32.84 -19.22
N ALA A 74 -29.24 32.12 -18.50
CA ALA A 74 -29.06 31.81 -17.09
C ALA A 74 -28.18 30.56 -16.90
N GLY A 75 -27.76 29.92 -18.00
CA GLY A 75 -27.04 28.67 -18.02
C GLY A 75 -27.95 27.46 -17.88
N ASP A 76 -29.28 27.61 -17.99
CA ASP A 76 -30.24 26.51 -17.82
C ASP A 76 -30.47 25.72 -19.12
N PHE A 77 -30.48 24.40 -19.02
CA PHE A 77 -30.49 23.49 -20.17
C PHE A 77 -31.82 23.50 -20.92
N ILE A 78 -31.74 23.56 -22.25
CA ILE A 78 -32.87 23.61 -23.18
C ILE A 78 -33.05 22.25 -23.88
N SER A 79 -32.02 21.82 -24.61
CA SER A 79 -32.03 20.60 -25.44
C SER A 79 -30.61 20.21 -25.88
N ARG A 80 -30.46 19.01 -26.43
CA ARG A 80 -29.26 18.57 -27.16
C ARG A 80 -29.58 18.51 -28.66
N VAL A 81 -28.65 18.96 -29.48
CA VAL A 81 -28.74 18.96 -30.94
C VAL A 81 -27.54 18.23 -31.53
N THR A 82 -27.76 17.40 -32.54
CA THR A 82 -26.69 16.80 -33.36
C THR A 82 -26.58 17.60 -34.66
N PRO A 83 -25.45 18.27 -34.96
CA PRO A 83 -25.25 19.00 -36.20
C PRO A 83 -25.11 18.06 -37.41
N GLU A 84 -25.44 18.56 -38.59
CA GLU A 84 -24.93 17.99 -39.85
C GLU A 84 -23.42 18.30 -39.96
N GLN A 85 -22.62 17.30 -40.33
CA GLN A 85 -21.16 17.38 -40.24
C GLN A 85 -20.45 17.15 -41.59
N THR A 86 -19.52 18.04 -41.93
CA THR A 86 -18.53 17.84 -43.01
C THR A 86 -17.14 17.97 -42.39
N VAL A 87 -16.50 16.83 -42.13
CA VAL A 87 -15.19 16.73 -41.49
C VAL A 87 -14.10 16.59 -42.55
N ASN A 88 -12.93 17.20 -42.33
CA ASN A 88 -11.78 17.11 -43.22
C ASN A 88 -11.06 15.76 -43.08
N GLN A 89 -10.19 15.42 -44.04
CA GLN A 89 -9.41 14.17 -44.06
C GLN A 89 -8.47 13.98 -42.85
N ASP A 90 -8.16 15.04 -42.10
CA ASP A 90 -7.39 14.95 -40.85
C ASP A 90 -8.23 14.53 -39.64
N MET A 91 -9.57 14.55 -39.76
CA MET A 91 -10.57 14.45 -38.69
C MET A 91 -10.40 15.46 -37.54
N LEU A 92 -9.42 16.36 -37.57
CA LEU A 92 -9.14 17.37 -36.54
C LEU A 92 -9.86 18.69 -36.82
N SER A 93 -10.43 18.86 -38.02
CA SER A 93 -11.14 20.08 -38.43
C SER A 93 -12.38 19.79 -39.27
N GLY A 94 -13.38 20.67 -39.23
CA GLY A 94 -14.62 20.48 -40.00
C GLY A 94 -15.52 21.73 -40.04
N THR A 95 -16.56 21.66 -40.87
CA THR A 95 -17.65 22.65 -40.95
C THR A 95 -18.98 21.95 -40.66
N PHE A 96 -19.84 22.61 -39.89
CA PHE A 96 -21.04 22.03 -39.28
C PHE A 96 -22.21 23.00 -39.39
N GLU A 97 -23.43 22.48 -39.50
CA GLU A 97 -24.67 23.25 -39.48
C GLU A 97 -25.68 22.61 -38.52
N ALA A 98 -26.36 23.43 -37.72
CA ALA A 98 -27.33 22.98 -36.72
C ALA A 98 -28.54 23.90 -36.63
N VAL A 99 -29.71 23.32 -36.37
CA VAL A 99 -30.92 24.05 -35.98
C VAL A 99 -31.05 23.99 -34.45
N VAL A 100 -30.96 25.13 -33.78
CA VAL A 100 -31.01 25.24 -32.31
C VAL A 100 -32.19 26.10 -31.85
N PRO A 101 -32.71 25.94 -30.61
CA PRO A 101 -33.73 26.83 -30.07
C PRO A 101 -33.22 28.27 -29.98
N LYS A 102 -34.01 29.24 -30.43
CA LYS A 102 -33.62 30.65 -30.63
C LYS A 102 -33.17 31.41 -29.37
N PHE A 103 -33.52 30.91 -28.19
CA PHE A 103 -33.13 31.48 -26.89
C PHE A 103 -31.84 30.88 -26.32
N THR A 104 -31.17 30.00 -27.08
CA THR A 104 -29.84 29.47 -26.75
C THR A 104 -28.82 30.60 -26.76
N LYS A 105 -28.06 30.77 -25.67
CA LYS A 105 -26.91 31.70 -25.59
C LYS A 105 -25.61 31.01 -25.21
N ILE A 106 -25.66 29.85 -24.54
CA ILE A 106 -24.49 29.03 -24.24
C ILE A 106 -24.62 27.70 -24.98
N ILE A 107 -23.55 27.26 -25.66
CA ILE A 107 -23.44 25.91 -26.22
C ILE A 107 -22.17 25.25 -25.71
N HIS A 108 -22.30 24.01 -25.21
CA HIS A 108 -21.18 23.08 -25.10
C HIS A 108 -21.16 22.12 -26.28
N PHE A 109 -20.03 22.10 -26.97
CA PHE A 109 -19.71 21.21 -28.08
C PHE A 109 -18.98 20.00 -27.51
N VAL A 110 -19.53 18.81 -27.68
CA VAL A 110 -18.99 17.56 -27.13
C VAL A 110 -18.89 16.54 -28.25
N ALA A 111 -17.66 16.19 -28.64
CA ALA A 111 -17.39 15.17 -29.64
C ALA A 111 -17.04 13.81 -29.00
N ASN A 112 -17.43 12.73 -29.66
CA ASN A 112 -17.08 11.34 -29.32
C ASN A 112 -17.49 10.84 -27.92
N GLN A 113 -18.48 11.45 -27.26
CA GLN A 113 -18.95 11.05 -25.94
C GLN A 113 -20.17 10.12 -26.02
N ASN A 114 -20.22 9.06 -25.20
CA ASN A 114 -21.44 8.29 -24.98
C ASN A 114 -22.54 9.18 -24.35
N LEU A 115 -23.68 9.30 -25.04
CA LEU A 115 -24.87 10.00 -24.56
C LEU A 115 -26.17 9.19 -24.74
N GLU A 116 -26.09 7.85 -24.83
CA GLU A 116 -27.27 6.96 -24.89
C GLU A 116 -28.11 7.06 -23.60
N SER A 117 -27.43 7.07 -22.45
CA SER A 117 -28.04 7.14 -21.11
C SER A 117 -28.41 8.56 -20.67
N PHE A 118 -28.20 9.57 -21.52
CA PHE A 118 -28.47 10.97 -21.17
C PHE A 118 -29.98 11.26 -21.18
N ASN A 119 -30.59 11.30 -19.98
CA ASN A 119 -31.99 11.69 -19.81
C ASN A 119 -32.17 13.20 -20.08
N GLU A 120 -32.42 13.53 -21.35
CA GLU A 120 -32.57 14.90 -21.81
C GLU A 120 -33.76 15.63 -21.16
N GLN A 121 -34.94 15.01 -21.12
CA GLN A 121 -36.14 15.60 -20.51
C GLN A 121 -35.98 15.84 -19.00
N GLY A 122 -35.30 14.94 -18.29
CA GLY A 122 -35.01 15.08 -16.86
C GLY A 122 -33.94 16.14 -16.52
N ASN A 123 -33.31 16.75 -17.54
CA ASN A 123 -32.30 17.78 -17.38
C ASN A 123 -32.76 19.19 -17.79
N VAL A 124 -33.91 19.34 -18.46
CA VAL A 124 -34.44 20.65 -18.86
C VAL A 124 -34.61 21.56 -17.64
N GLY A 125 -34.11 22.79 -17.72
CA GLY A 125 -34.13 23.74 -16.60
C GLY A 125 -33.14 23.43 -15.47
N ARG A 126 -32.07 22.65 -15.74
CA ARG A 126 -30.90 22.52 -14.84
C ARG A 126 -29.69 23.26 -15.42
N HIS A 127 -28.95 23.95 -14.57
CA HIS A 127 -27.80 24.76 -14.92
C HIS A 127 -26.59 23.94 -15.45
N GLU A 128 -25.82 24.46 -16.42
CA GLU A 128 -24.62 23.85 -17.05
C GLU A 128 -23.67 23.19 -16.02
N ASN A 129 -23.30 23.92 -14.95
CA ASN A 129 -22.47 23.47 -13.82
C ASN A 129 -22.98 22.21 -13.09
N SER A 130 -24.23 21.79 -13.29
CA SER A 130 -24.83 20.56 -12.71
C SER A 130 -24.99 19.40 -13.70
N ILE A 131 -24.82 19.65 -15.00
CA ILE A 131 -24.93 18.65 -16.07
C ILE A 131 -23.53 18.32 -16.61
N ILE A 132 -22.83 19.32 -17.13
CA ILE A 132 -21.63 19.15 -17.94
C ILE A 132 -20.44 18.58 -17.13
N PRO A 133 -20.18 18.99 -15.86
CA PRO A 133 -19.14 18.37 -15.03
C PRO A 133 -19.51 16.96 -14.55
N GLY A 134 -20.79 16.57 -14.67
CA GLY A 134 -21.28 15.22 -14.38
C GLY A 134 -21.15 14.24 -15.55
N LEU A 135 -20.72 14.70 -16.73
CA LEU A 135 -20.46 13.83 -17.87
C LEU A 135 -19.07 13.19 -17.75
N ILE A 136 -19.04 11.86 -17.75
CA ILE A 136 -17.84 11.02 -17.57
C ILE A 136 -17.58 10.21 -18.85
N SER A 137 -16.31 10.07 -19.20
CA SER A 137 -15.82 9.29 -20.35
C SER A 137 -14.93 8.13 -19.90
N SER A 138 -14.98 7.01 -20.63
CA SER A 138 -14.04 5.88 -20.52
C SER A 138 -12.76 6.14 -21.33
N SER A 139 -11.66 5.45 -21.02
CA SER A 139 -10.35 5.65 -21.68
C SER A 139 -10.26 5.15 -23.14
N SER A 140 -11.40 4.83 -23.75
CA SER A 140 -11.50 4.06 -25.00
C SER A 140 -11.35 4.88 -26.28
N MET A 141 -11.76 6.14 -26.23
CA MET A 141 -11.82 7.07 -27.36
C MET A 141 -11.63 8.50 -26.84
N LEU A 142 -10.90 9.33 -27.60
CA LEU A 142 -10.69 10.72 -27.21
C LEU A 142 -11.98 11.52 -27.37
N VAL A 143 -12.46 12.04 -26.23
CA VAL A 143 -13.54 13.02 -26.17
C VAL A 143 -12.94 14.42 -26.34
N TYR A 144 -13.60 15.23 -27.16
CA TYR A 144 -13.22 16.63 -27.38
C TYR A 144 -14.34 17.57 -26.91
N TRP A 145 -13.97 18.65 -26.24
CA TRP A 145 -14.91 19.60 -25.65
C TRP A 145 -14.59 21.04 -26.02
N GLY A 146 -15.61 21.84 -26.31
CA GLY A 146 -15.53 23.30 -26.43
C GLY A 146 -16.79 23.97 -25.87
N ARG A 147 -16.72 25.28 -25.62
CA ARG A 147 -17.85 26.09 -25.16
C ARG A 147 -17.88 27.44 -25.88
N VAL A 148 -19.07 27.89 -26.25
CA VAL A 148 -19.34 29.23 -26.76
C VAL A 148 -20.40 29.88 -25.87
N GLU A 149 -20.19 31.14 -25.48
CA GLU A 149 -21.13 31.96 -24.72
C GLU A 149 -21.37 33.26 -25.49
N CYS A 150 -22.58 33.43 -26.00
CA CYS A 150 -23.01 34.59 -26.77
C CYS A 150 -23.48 35.73 -25.83
N PRO A 151 -22.94 36.95 -25.96
CA PRO A 151 -23.41 38.10 -25.18
C PRO A 151 -24.91 38.38 -25.37
N ASP A 152 -25.56 38.84 -24.29
CA ASP A 152 -27.01 39.14 -24.22
C ASP A 152 -27.51 40.13 -25.29
N ASN A 153 -26.61 40.91 -25.90
CA ASN A 153 -26.90 41.94 -26.90
C ASN A 153 -26.63 41.51 -28.36
N GLN A 154 -26.40 40.22 -28.63
CA GLN A 154 -26.18 39.68 -29.97
C GLN A 154 -26.99 38.38 -30.18
N GLU A 155 -27.22 38.01 -31.44
CA GLU A 155 -27.70 36.67 -31.78
C GLU A 155 -26.56 35.68 -31.98
N LEU A 156 -26.85 34.41 -31.73
CA LEU A 156 -25.84 33.37 -31.58
C LEU A 156 -25.09 33.06 -32.89
N ASP A 157 -25.81 32.97 -34.02
CA ASP A 157 -25.18 32.84 -35.33
C ASP A 157 -24.35 34.09 -35.65
N ASP A 158 -24.90 35.31 -35.48
CA ASP A 158 -24.15 36.56 -35.70
C ASP A 158 -22.86 36.66 -34.87
N TYR A 159 -22.89 36.20 -33.61
CA TYR A 159 -21.69 36.14 -32.76
C TYR A 159 -20.65 35.17 -33.32
N ILE A 160 -21.07 33.97 -33.75
CA ILE A 160 -20.20 32.94 -34.35
C ILE A 160 -19.66 33.39 -35.73
N GLN A 161 -20.50 33.98 -36.58
CA GLN A 161 -20.13 34.45 -37.92
C GLN A 161 -19.16 35.63 -37.89
N ASN A 162 -19.29 36.55 -36.93
CA ASN A 162 -18.61 37.85 -36.97
C ASN A 162 -17.59 38.09 -35.84
N THR A 163 -17.62 37.29 -34.76
CA THR A 163 -16.79 37.55 -33.55
C THR A 163 -15.80 36.43 -33.23
N LEU A 164 -16.10 35.17 -33.56
CA LEU A 164 -15.13 34.08 -33.41
C LEU A 164 -14.05 34.13 -34.51
N PRO A 165 -12.75 34.03 -34.17
CA PRO A 165 -11.67 33.94 -35.16
C PRO A 165 -11.91 32.82 -36.17
N ASP A 166 -11.88 33.17 -37.45
CA ASP A 166 -12.18 32.28 -38.59
C ASP A 166 -13.46 31.44 -38.44
N LYS A 167 -14.45 31.95 -37.66
CA LYS A 167 -15.72 31.29 -37.32
C LYS A 167 -15.57 29.94 -36.60
N THR A 168 -14.44 29.76 -35.90
CA THR A 168 -13.97 28.44 -35.44
C THR A 168 -14.01 28.28 -33.93
N VAL A 169 -14.67 27.23 -33.46
CA VAL A 169 -14.70 26.80 -32.06
C VAL A 169 -13.51 25.86 -31.78
N PRO A 170 -12.70 26.10 -30.73
CA PRO A 170 -11.66 25.17 -30.32
C PRO A 170 -12.26 23.98 -29.55
N LEU A 171 -11.89 22.75 -29.92
CA LEU A 171 -12.27 21.53 -29.20
C LEU A 171 -11.06 20.89 -28.52
N TYR A 172 -10.96 21.04 -27.20
CA TYR A 172 -9.87 20.53 -26.37
C TYR A 172 -10.08 19.05 -26.03
N ARG A 173 -9.01 18.25 -26.07
CA ARG A 173 -9.02 16.85 -25.60
C ARG A 173 -9.25 16.81 -24.09
N ASN A 174 -9.99 15.83 -23.61
CA ASN A 174 -10.12 15.57 -22.17
C ASN A 174 -9.03 14.65 -21.60
N GLN A 175 -8.21 14.04 -22.46
CA GLN A 175 -7.02 13.27 -22.11
C GLN A 175 -5.73 14.05 -22.38
N ALA A 176 -4.68 13.72 -21.62
CA ALA A 176 -3.30 14.04 -21.91
C ALA A 176 -2.69 13.01 -22.88
N LYS A 177 -1.55 13.35 -23.49
CA LYS A 177 -0.76 12.45 -24.34
C LYS A 177 0.63 12.22 -23.75
N ILE A 178 1.08 10.97 -23.74
CA ILE A 178 2.45 10.56 -23.39
C ILE A 178 3.10 9.95 -24.65
N THR A 179 4.36 10.28 -24.93
CA THR A 179 5.18 9.63 -25.97
C THR A 179 6.62 9.45 -25.49
N PHE A 180 7.36 8.56 -26.14
CA PHE A 180 8.75 8.24 -25.81
C PHE A 180 9.75 8.75 -26.86
N ASP A 181 10.92 9.21 -26.42
CA ASP A 181 12.08 9.57 -27.26
C ASP A 181 13.35 8.88 -26.72
N GLY A 182 13.88 7.90 -27.47
CA GLY A 182 15.09 7.16 -27.12
C GLY A 182 16.41 7.87 -27.44
N GLY A 183 16.35 8.98 -28.20
CA GLY A 183 17.52 9.71 -28.68
C GLY A 183 18.50 8.86 -29.51
N ASP A 184 19.77 9.29 -29.54
CA ASP A 184 20.87 8.60 -30.24
C ASP A 184 21.55 7.51 -29.37
N LEU A 185 20.86 6.99 -28.35
CA LEU A 185 21.41 6.05 -27.36
C LEU A 185 20.57 4.78 -27.20
N PHE A 186 19.25 4.88 -27.33
CA PHE A 186 18.33 3.80 -26.96
C PHE A 186 17.23 3.63 -28.01
N VAL A 187 16.88 2.38 -28.30
CA VAL A 187 15.71 2.05 -29.13
C VAL A 187 14.61 1.54 -28.22
N VAL A 188 13.46 2.21 -28.23
CA VAL A 188 12.25 1.78 -27.51
C VAL A 188 11.34 1.06 -28.51
N THR A 189 10.93 -0.15 -28.15
CA THR A 189 10.13 -1.05 -29.00
C THR A 189 8.67 -1.18 -28.55
N GLY A 190 8.33 -0.59 -27.40
CA GLY A 190 6.96 -0.43 -26.91
C GLY A 190 6.93 0.16 -25.50
N PHE A 191 5.79 0.71 -25.09
CA PHE A 191 5.56 1.11 -23.70
C PHE A 191 4.10 0.97 -23.29
N ALA A 192 3.83 1.12 -21.99
CA ALA A 192 2.51 1.16 -21.39
C ALA A 192 2.51 2.15 -20.22
N VAL A 193 1.36 2.78 -19.96
CA VAL A 193 1.13 3.56 -18.74
C VAL A 193 0.43 2.69 -17.71
N CYS A 194 0.81 2.82 -16.45
CA CYS A 194 0.31 2.08 -15.31
C CYS A 194 -0.18 3.04 -14.22
N ASN A 195 -1.12 2.56 -13.40
CA ASN A 195 -1.74 3.24 -12.26
C ASN A 195 -2.46 4.58 -12.61
N GLY A 196 -3.02 4.68 -13.81
CA GLY A 196 -3.89 5.78 -14.22
C GLY A 196 -5.37 5.53 -13.93
N TYR A 197 -6.20 6.57 -13.99
CA TYR A 197 -7.65 6.46 -13.79
C TYR A 197 -8.36 5.87 -15.03
N ALA A 198 -9.35 5.00 -14.80
CA ALA A 198 -10.19 4.42 -15.84
C ALA A 198 -11.16 5.44 -16.48
N PHE A 199 -11.45 6.52 -15.75
CA PHE A 199 -12.48 7.49 -16.08
C PHE A 199 -11.95 8.93 -15.96
N GLY A 200 -12.53 9.83 -16.74
CA GLY A 200 -12.26 11.26 -16.70
C GLY A 200 -13.50 12.09 -16.97
N THR A 201 -13.47 13.38 -16.63
CA THR A 201 -14.56 14.32 -16.95
C THR A 201 -14.48 14.76 -18.40
N VAL A 202 -15.64 14.82 -19.07
CA VAL A 202 -15.75 15.29 -20.46
C VAL A 202 -15.27 16.74 -20.60
N ALA A 203 -15.65 17.59 -19.66
CA ALA A 203 -15.38 19.02 -19.68
C ALA A 203 -14.39 19.45 -18.58
N PRO A 204 -13.44 20.35 -18.87
CA PRO A 204 -12.70 21.07 -17.82
C PRO A 204 -13.66 22.02 -17.09
N PHE A 205 -13.77 21.87 -15.78
CA PHE A 205 -14.58 22.72 -14.91
C PHE A 205 -13.77 23.10 -13.68
N ASN A 206 -13.44 24.38 -13.56
CA ASN A 206 -12.68 24.90 -12.44
C ASN A 206 -13.53 24.86 -11.17
N THR A 207 -13.18 23.98 -10.24
CA THR A 207 -13.95 23.73 -9.02
C THR A 207 -13.77 24.84 -7.98
N GLU A 208 -12.79 25.73 -8.12
CA GLU A 208 -12.62 26.91 -7.28
C GLU A 208 -13.46 28.09 -7.79
N THR A 209 -13.31 28.45 -9.08
CA THR A 209 -14.00 29.60 -9.70
C THR A 209 -15.45 29.30 -10.09
N LYS A 210 -15.82 28.00 -10.16
CA LYS A 210 -17.11 27.45 -10.64
C LYS A 210 -17.40 27.80 -12.11
N LYS A 211 -16.38 27.73 -12.97
CA LYS A 211 -16.45 28.14 -14.39
C LYS A 211 -15.82 27.14 -15.36
N PHE A 212 -16.21 27.29 -16.62
CA PHE A 212 -15.62 26.65 -17.78
C PHE A 212 -14.54 27.56 -18.41
N ASP A 213 -13.52 27.94 -17.64
CA ASP A 213 -12.49 28.93 -18.00
C ASP A 213 -11.21 28.30 -18.62
N TRP A 214 -11.39 27.30 -19.48
CA TRP A 214 -10.29 26.52 -20.06
C TRP A 214 -9.58 27.20 -21.25
N SER A 215 -8.27 26.98 -21.35
CA SER A 215 -7.39 27.47 -22.41
C SER A 215 -6.17 26.53 -22.56
N ASN A 216 -5.39 26.69 -23.65
CA ASN A 216 -4.08 26.00 -23.78
C ASN A 216 -3.03 26.45 -22.74
N THR A 217 -3.34 27.45 -21.91
CA THR A 217 -2.50 27.94 -20.79
C THR A 217 -3.10 27.63 -19.42
N SER A 218 -4.22 26.89 -19.34
CA SER A 218 -4.84 26.51 -18.07
C SER A 218 -4.10 25.33 -17.44
N ASN A 219 -3.84 25.43 -16.14
CA ASN A 219 -3.02 24.49 -15.37
C ASN A 219 -3.75 23.85 -14.17
N TYR A 220 -5.07 23.95 -14.13
CA TYR A 220 -5.91 23.29 -13.11
C TYR A 220 -6.36 21.89 -13.57
N LEU A 221 -6.68 21.03 -12.61
CA LEU A 221 -7.26 19.70 -12.85
C LEU A 221 -8.78 19.75 -12.76
N SER A 222 -9.47 18.87 -13.48
CA SER A 222 -10.92 18.66 -13.41
C SER A 222 -11.23 17.19 -13.17
N LEU A 223 -10.69 16.65 -12.08
CA LEU A 223 -10.81 15.24 -11.73
C LEU A 223 -12.29 14.83 -11.48
N PRO A 224 -12.71 13.62 -11.88
CA PRO A 224 -14.08 13.11 -11.63
C PRO A 224 -14.38 12.89 -10.13
N ASN A 225 -15.59 12.41 -9.79
CA ASN A 225 -15.86 11.90 -8.44
C ASN A 225 -15.36 10.46 -8.24
N ASP A 226 -15.40 9.64 -9.29
CA ASP A 226 -14.84 8.29 -9.28
C ASP A 226 -13.30 8.35 -9.34
N ARG A 227 -12.61 7.51 -8.57
CA ARG A 227 -11.13 7.40 -8.54
C ARG A 227 -10.66 6.01 -8.98
N THR A 228 -11.54 5.19 -9.54
CA THR A 228 -11.23 3.85 -10.04
C THR A 228 -10.07 3.90 -11.03
N LYS A 229 -9.00 3.17 -10.71
CA LYS A 229 -7.84 2.97 -11.59
C LYS A 229 -8.22 2.05 -12.74
N PHE A 230 -7.61 2.21 -13.91
CA PHE A 230 -7.69 1.17 -14.94
C PHE A 230 -6.85 -0.04 -14.51
N THR A 231 -7.11 -1.18 -15.13
CA THR A 231 -6.24 -2.35 -14.93
C THR A 231 -4.90 -2.16 -15.62
N ASP A 232 -3.82 -2.20 -14.84
CA ASP A 232 -2.45 -2.17 -15.38
C ASP A 232 -2.29 -3.22 -16.49
N PRO A 233 -1.75 -2.83 -17.67
CA PRO A 233 -1.46 -3.77 -18.75
C PRO A 233 -0.58 -4.94 -18.29
N THR A 234 -0.69 -6.08 -18.96
CA THR A 234 0.18 -7.24 -18.66
C THR A 234 1.46 -7.28 -19.49
N GLU A 235 1.58 -6.40 -20.49
CA GLU A 235 2.70 -6.25 -21.40
C GLU A 235 2.71 -4.82 -21.98
N VAL A 236 3.82 -4.38 -22.59
CA VAL A 236 3.88 -3.11 -23.33
C VAL A 236 3.04 -3.14 -24.61
N ASN A 237 2.51 -1.98 -25.02
CA ASN A 237 1.96 -1.78 -26.36
C ASN A 237 3.09 -1.35 -27.33
N GLU A 238 3.09 -1.88 -28.56
CA GLU A 238 4.05 -1.52 -29.61
C GLU A 238 3.65 -0.20 -30.31
N THR A 239 3.49 0.85 -29.50
CA THR A 239 3.02 2.20 -29.87
C THR A 239 4.08 3.28 -29.58
N ASP A 240 4.07 4.38 -30.33
CA ASP A 240 4.83 5.59 -30.01
C ASP A 240 4.08 6.54 -29.03
N THR A 241 2.79 6.28 -28.80
CA THR A 241 1.82 7.18 -28.16
C THR A 241 0.86 6.44 -27.24
N GLU A 242 0.64 7.01 -26.05
CA GLU A 242 -0.42 6.62 -25.12
C GLU A 242 -1.26 7.84 -24.69
N TYR A 243 -2.51 7.59 -24.31
CA TYR A 243 -3.47 8.62 -23.89
C TYR A 243 -4.06 8.30 -22.51
N VAL A 244 -4.08 9.30 -21.63
CA VAL A 244 -4.45 9.12 -20.21
C VAL A 244 -5.31 10.26 -19.68
N PHE A 245 -6.16 9.97 -18.70
CA PHE A 245 -6.94 11.00 -18.02
C PHE A 245 -6.11 11.84 -17.06
N GLU A 246 -6.70 12.96 -16.64
CA GLU A 246 -6.11 13.85 -15.66
C GLU A 246 -5.85 13.16 -14.32
N SER A 247 -4.73 13.50 -13.69
CA SER A 247 -4.33 12.96 -12.40
C SER A 247 -3.58 14.01 -11.60
N ASP A 248 -3.91 14.12 -10.31
CA ASP A 248 -3.09 14.83 -9.32
C ASP A 248 -1.71 14.16 -9.14
N ASN A 249 -1.62 12.85 -9.38
CA ASN A 249 -0.40 12.04 -9.39
C ASN A 249 0.38 12.09 -8.05
N PRO A 250 -0.25 11.82 -6.89
CA PRO A 250 0.37 12.02 -5.58
C PRO A 250 1.53 11.03 -5.32
N SER A 251 2.52 11.45 -4.53
CA SER A 251 3.76 10.69 -4.29
C SER A 251 3.56 9.26 -3.76
N ALA A 252 2.46 8.99 -3.07
CA ALA A 252 2.11 7.67 -2.52
C ALA A 252 1.31 6.76 -3.48
N ASP A 253 0.83 7.29 -4.62
CA ASP A 253 -0.01 6.58 -5.59
C ASP A 253 0.28 7.08 -7.03
N GLN A 254 1.57 7.09 -7.39
CA GLN A 254 2.05 7.65 -8.65
C GLN A 254 1.56 6.87 -9.87
N MET A 255 1.19 7.59 -10.93
CA MET A 255 1.13 7.09 -12.30
C MET A 255 2.56 6.93 -12.82
N TYR A 256 2.85 5.80 -13.46
CA TYR A 256 4.19 5.48 -13.95
C TYR A 256 4.12 4.81 -15.33
N VAL A 257 5.24 4.78 -16.05
CA VAL A 257 5.37 4.11 -17.36
C VAL A 257 6.27 2.89 -17.22
N VAL A 258 5.95 1.83 -17.94
CA VAL A 258 6.87 0.71 -18.21
C VAL A 258 7.14 0.69 -19.70
N PHE A 259 8.40 0.61 -20.10
CA PHE A 259 8.79 0.52 -21.51
C PHE A 259 9.79 -0.61 -21.76
N ARG A 260 9.81 -1.09 -23.00
CA ARG A 260 10.70 -2.13 -23.52
C ARG A 260 11.67 -1.51 -24.51
N GLY A 261 12.93 -1.91 -24.47
CA GLY A 261 13.92 -1.44 -25.42
C GLY A 261 15.34 -1.90 -25.14
N TYR A 262 16.26 -1.49 -26.01
CA TYR A 262 17.67 -1.88 -25.97
C TYR A 262 18.62 -0.70 -26.27
N PRO A 263 19.87 -0.72 -25.75
CA PRO A 263 20.92 0.21 -26.17
C PRO A 263 21.18 0.10 -27.68
N GLN A 264 21.28 1.23 -28.39
CA GLN A 264 21.41 1.22 -29.86
C GLN A 264 22.69 0.52 -30.37
N ASN A 265 23.69 0.35 -29.51
CA ASN A 265 24.93 -0.40 -29.78
C ASN A 265 24.88 -1.89 -29.39
N ASN A 266 23.77 -2.38 -28.80
CA ASN A 266 23.60 -3.78 -28.38
C ASN A 266 22.13 -4.25 -28.52
N PRO A 267 21.65 -4.57 -29.73
CA PRO A 267 20.26 -4.96 -29.97
C PRO A 267 19.83 -6.26 -29.27
N ASP A 268 20.76 -7.14 -28.92
CA ASP A 268 20.48 -8.41 -28.26
C ASP A 268 20.19 -8.25 -26.74
N ALA A 269 20.20 -7.02 -26.22
CA ALA A 269 19.97 -6.69 -24.81
C ALA A 269 18.66 -5.91 -24.59
N GLU A 270 17.54 -6.42 -25.14
CA GLU A 270 16.21 -5.88 -24.90
C GLU A 270 15.73 -6.21 -23.47
N LEU A 271 15.32 -5.16 -22.75
CA LEU A 271 14.89 -5.24 -21.34
C LEU A 271 13.69 -4.31 -21.10
N TYR A 272 12.99 -4.57 -19.99
CA TYR A 272 11.89 -3.75 -19.48
C TYR A 272 12.38 -2.83 -18.37
N TYR A 273 11.90 -1.59 -18.39
CA TYR A 273 12.31 -0.51 -17.50
C TYR A 273 11.09 0.28 -17.02
N ARG A 274 11.08 0.69 -15.75
CA ARG A 274 10.02 1.51 -15.13
C ARG A 274 10.44 2.98 -15.06
N VAL A 275 9.51 3.92 -15.21
CA VAL A 275 9.73 5.37 -15.22
C VAL A 275 8.65 6.09 -14.40
N SER A 276 9.03 6.90 -13.41
CA SER A 276 8.09 7.80 -12.72
C SER A 276 7.89 9.09 -13.51
N LEU A 277 6.67 9.62 -13.53
CA LEU A 277 6.35 10.89 -14.19
C LEU A 277 6.63 12.04 -13.21
N LEU A 278 7.83 12.63 -13.28
CA LEU A 278 8.32 13.69 -12.38
C LEU A 278 8.57 15.02 -13.13
N ASP A 279 8.46 16.16 -12.44
CA ASP A 279 8.91 17.46 -12.94
C ASP A 279 10.44 17.52 -13.03
N GLY A 280 10.96 18.07 -14.13
CA GLY A 280 12.39 18.11 -14.41
C GLY A 280 13.22 18.95 -13.43
N ASN A 281 12.62 19.93 -12.75
CA ASN A 281 13.32 20.88 -11.90
C ASN A 281 13.19 20.53 -10.42
N THR A 282 11.98 20.20 -9.97
CA THR A 282 11.68 19.91 -8.56
C THR A 282 11.82 18.43 -8.21
N GLN A 283 11.78 17.54 -9.20
CA GLN A 283 11.68 16.08 -9.02
C GLN A 283 10.48 15.67 -8.14
N GLU A 284 9.43 16.50 -8.10
CA GLU A 284 8.13 16.10 -7.54
C GLU A 284 7.30 15.37 -8.62
N PRO A 285 6.33 14.53 -8.24
CA PRO A 285 5.39 13.93 -9.18
C PRO A 285 4.67 14.99 -10.02
N LEU A 286 4.63 14.75 -11.33
CA LEU A 286 4.08 15.67 -12.30
C LEU A 286 2.58 15.40 -12.48
N SER A 287 1.73 16.33 -12.06
CA SER A 287 0.29 16.22 -12.31
C SER A 287 0.00 16.17 -13.82
N ILE A 288 -0.92 15.30 -14.19
CA ILE A 288 -1.29 14.99 -15.57
C ILE A 288 -2.53 15.79 -15.94
N ILE A 289 -2.43 16.64 -16.95
CA ILE A 289 -3.40 17.68 -17.30
C ILE A 289 -3.90 17.48 -18.75
N ARG A 290 -5.19 17.64 -19.00
CA ARG A 290 -5.77 17.37 -20.33
C ARG A 290 -5.17 18.24 -21.44
N ASN A 291 -5.19 17.71 -22.67
CA ASN A 291 -4.66 18.37 -23.87
C ASN A 291 -3.18 18.79 -23.82
N HIS A 292 -2.40 18.32 -22.84
CA HIS A 292 -0.94 18.48 -22.78
C HIS A 292 -0.21 17.28 -23.40
N HIS A 293 0.99 17.52 -23.94
CA HIS A 293 1.84 16.45 -24.52
C HIS A 293 3.14 16.27 -23.73
N TYR A 294 3.08 15.37 -22.75
CA TYR A 294 4.22 14.89 -21.95
C TYR A 294 5.14 13.98 -22.77
N LYS A 295 6.46 14.08 -22.55
CA LYS A 295 7.45 13.25 -23.25
C LYS A 295 8.53 12.77 -22.32
N ILE A 296 8.79 11.47 -22.38
CA ILE A 296 9.91 10.83 -21.71
C ILE A 296 11.06 10.80 -22.70
N LYS A 297 12.23 11.32 -22.31
CA LYS A 297 13.44 11.31 -23.14
C LYS A 297 14.60 10.63 -22.42
N ILE A 298 15.23 9.66 -23.07
CA ILE A 298 16.49 9.07 -22.59
C ILE A 298 17.66 9.97 -23.00
N THR A 299 18.50 10.33 -22.03
CA THR A 299 19.68 11.20 -22.23
C THR A 299 20.98 10.59 -21.67
N GLY A 300 20.96 9.30 -21.34
CA GLY A 300 22.10 8.58 -20.76
C GLY A 300 21.86 7.07 -20.76
N ASN A 301 22.84 6.30 -20.27
CA ASN A 301 22.70 4.85 -20.11
C ASN A 301 21.66 4.50 -19.05
N LEU A 302 21.05 3.32 -19.18
CA LEU A 302 20.04 2.82 -18.25
C LEU A 302 20.51 1.52 -17.59
N GLU A 303 20.41 1.49 -16.27
CA GLU A 303 20.68 0.32 -15.43
C GLU A 303 19.35 -0.26 -14.89
N ASN A 304 19.42 -1.38 -14.14
CA ASN A 304 18.27 -2.02 -13.48
C ASN A 304 17.11 -2.46 -14.41
N GLY A 305 17.36 -2.62 -15.72
CA GLY A 305 16.43 -3.26 -16.65
C GLY A 305 16.25 -4.75 -16.35
N VAL A 306 15.03 -5.26 -16.55
CA VAL A 306 14.66 -6.64 -16.19
C VAL A 306 14.02 -7.41 -17.36
N PRO A 307 14.08 -8.76 -17.40
CA PRO A 307 13.69 -9.53 -18.58
C PRO A 307 12.18 -9.66 -18.85
N THR A 308 11.30 -9.11 -17.99
CA THR A 308 9.84 -9.22 -18.16
C THR A 308 9.11 -7.98 -17.63
N PHE A 309 7.99 -7.63 -18.26
CA PHE A 309 7.07 -6.58 -17.81
C PHE A 309 6.67 -6.75 -16.34
N LYS A 310 6.27 -7.97 -15.94
CA LYS A 310 5.85 -8.27 -14.55
C LYS A 310 6.95 -8.01 -13.52
N ALA A 311 8.22 -8.20 -13.87
CA ALA A 311 9.32 -7.82 -13.01
C ALA A 311 9.42 -6.29 -12.89
N ALA A 312 9.31 -5.55 -14.00
CA ALA A 312 9.45 -4.10 -14.04
C ALA A 312 8.37 -3.35 -13.22
N LEU A 313 7.17 -3.91 -13.06
CA LEU A 313 6.15 -3.39 -12.12
C LEU A 313 6.65 -3.31 -10.67
N ASN A 314 7.58 -4.19 -10.29
CA ASN A 314 8.08 -4.36 -8.93
C ASN A 314 9.49 -3.77 -8.72
N THR A 315 10.17 -3.30 -9.78
CA THR A 315 11.46 -2.62 -9.66
C THR A 315 11.31 -1.14 -9.28
N PRO A 316 12.35 -0.52 -8.69
CA PRO A 316 12.50 0.93 -8.70
C PRO A 316 12.47 1.49 -10.14
N PRO A 317 11.94 2.71 -10.37
CA PRO A 317 12.05 3.39 -11.66
C PRO A 317 13.50 3.78 -12.01
N VAL A 318 13.88 3.74 -13.29
CA VAL A 318 15.24 4.08 -13.75
C VAL A 318 15.57 5.56 -13.64
N ASN A 319 14.56 6.41 -13.71
CA ASN A 319 14.67 7.85 -13.45
C ASN A 319 14.31 8.21 -12.01
N ASN A 320 14.25 7.23 -11.10
CA ASN A 320 14.05 7.51 -9.69
C ASN A 320 15.32 8.14 -9.11
N ILE A 321 15.37 9.48 -9.16
CA ILE A 321 16.42 10.29 -8.56
C ILE A 321 16.01 10.86 -7.20
N TRP A 322 15.04 10.22 -6.53
CA TRP A 322 15.26 9.93 -5.12
C TRP A 322 16.55 9.11 -5.06
N ILE A 323 17.67 9.75 -4.72
CA ILE A 323 18.94 9.03 -4.55
C ILE A 323 18.76 8.17 -3.30
N SER A 324 18.30 6.94 -3.52
CA SER A 324 17.94 5.92 -2.53
C SER A 324 19.19 5.33 -1.90
N ILE A 325 20.02 6.21 -1.37
CA ILE A 325 21.03 5.86 -0.37
C ILE A 325 20.27 5.46 0.88
N ASP A 326 20.78 4.43 1.56
CA ASP A 326 20.33 3.94 2.86
C ASP A 326 19.97 5.07 3.83
N GLU A 327 18.91 4.88 4.63
CA GLU A 327 18.44 5.90 5.58
C GLU A 327 19.50 6.15 6.67
N ASP A 328 20.37 5.18 6.93
CA ASP A 328 21.51 5.24 7.85
C ASP A 328 22.67 6.12 7.36
N ILE A 329 22.67 6.61 6.12
CA ILE A 329 23.80 7.39 5.55
C ILE A 329 23.47 8.89 5.55
N PRO A 330 24.15 9.73 6.35
CA PRO A 330 23.80 11.16 6.49
C PRO A 330 24.12 12.04 5.26
N GLU A 331 24.97 11.59 4.33
CA GLU A 331 25.50 12.39 3.20
C GLU A 331 24.94 11.92 1.84
N VAL A 332 24.62 12.85 0.94
CA VAL A 332 24.28 12.61 -0.48
C VAL A 332 24.85 13.71 -1.38
N SER A 333 25.28 13.34 -2.60
CA SER A 333 25.85 14.25 -3.61
C SER A 333 25.32 13.92 -5.01
N ASP A 334 25.26 14.94 -5.88
CA ASP A 334 24.97 14.81 -7.33
C ASP A 334 26.19 15.09 -8.21
N GLY A 335 27.36 15.34 -7.60
CA GLY A 335 28.61 15.69 -8.27
C GLY A 335 28.83 17.19 -8.48
N GLU A 336 27.83 18.04 -8.23
CA GLU A 336 27.99 19.50 -8.17
C GLU A 336 27.72 20.04 -6.75
N HIS A 337 26.72 19.50 -6.08
CA HIS A 337 26.26 19.87 -4.75
C HIS A 337 26.22 18.67 -3.81
N LYS A 338 26.21 18.97 -2.51
CA LYS A 338 26.14 17.97 -1.44
C LYS A 338 25.18 18.42 -0.33
N LEU A 339 24.40 17.47 0.17
CA LEU A 339 23.50 17.60 1.31
C LEU A 339 23.92 16.61 2.39
N ILE A 340 24.05 17.09 3.63
CA ILE A 340 24.41 16.30 4.80
C ILE A 340 23.42 16.64 5.92
N VAL A 341 22.90 15.65 6.64
CA VAL A 341 22.23 15.86 7.95
C VAL A 341 23.19 15.53 9.08
N ASP A 342 23.13 16.27 10.20
CA ASP A 342 24.03 16.00 11.34
C ASP A 342 23.77 14.61 11.95
N GLU A 343 22.50 14.16 11.94
CA GLU A 343 22.04 12.84 12.42
C GLU A 343 20.92 12.34 11.47
N THR A 344 20.84 11.03 11.22
CA THR A 344 19.76 10.42 10.42
C THR A 344 18.52 10.06 11.24
N PHE A 345 18.69 9.89 12.56
CA PHE A 345 17.60 9.79 13.52
C PHE A 345 17.97 10.50 14.83
N VAL A 346 16.97 10.86 15.63
CA VAL A 346 17.16 11.37 16.99
C VAL A 346 16.12 10.76 17.93
N VAL A 347 16.53 10.49 19.17
CA VAL A 347 15.67 9.98 20.23
C VAL A 347 15.67 10.96 21.40
N TYR A 348 14.47 11.28 21.90
CA TYR A 348 14.24 12.22 23.00
C TYR A 348 13.38 11.56 24.10
N ASP A 349 13.70 11.84 25.36
CA ASP A 349 13.11 11.19 26.53
C ASP A 349 12.09 12.07 27.29
N SER A 350 11.16 11.46 28.01
CA SER A 350 10.08 12.13 28.75
C SER A 350 10.55 13.17 29.78
N GLY A 351 11.81 13.14 30.23
CA GLY A 351 12.41 14.22 31.02
C GLY A 351 12.37 15.60 30.35
N GLU A 352 12.11 15.64 29.04
CA GLU A 352 12.09 16.84 28.21
C GLU A 352 10.68 17.41 27.96
N GLU A 353 9.61 16.87 28.59
CA GLU A 353 8.23 17.39 28.42
C GLU A 353 8.03 18.86 28.89
N GLY A 354 8.99 19.41 29.64
CA GLY A 354 9.00 20.83 30.02
C GLY A 354 8.99 21.77 28.80
N ALA A 355 8.38 22.96 28.94
CA ALA A 355 8.14 23.87 27.81
C ALA A 355 9.40 24.35 27.05
N GLN A 356 10.58 24.28 27.67
CA GLN A 356 11.87 24.50 27.00
C GLN A 356 12.50 23.22 26.42
N GLY A 357 12.24 22.04 27.02
CA GLY A 357 12.77 20.76 26.54
C GLY A 357 12.10 20.29 25.25
N ARG A 358 10.80 20.58 25.08
CA ARG A 358 10.04 20.25 23.86
C ARG A 358 10.43 21.08 22.63
N GLN A 359 11.21 22.16 22.76
CA GLN A 359 11.71 22.93 21.62
C GLN A 359 13.04 22.34 21.16
N LYS A 360 13.08 21.75 19.96
CA LYS A 360 14.26 21.07 19.41
C LYS A 360 14.82 21.76 18.19
N VAL A 361 16.13 21.69 18.03
CA VAL A 361 16.87 22.18 16.87
C VAL A 361 17.73 21.07 16.30
N LEU A 362 17.36 20.62 15.10
CA LEU A 362 18.13 19.70 14.27
C LEU A 362 18.94 20.51 13.24
N LYS A 363 19.85 19.85 12.53
CA LYS A 363 20.79 20.52 11.63
C LYS A 363 21.02 19.74 10.34
N TYR A 364 21.38 20.50 9.32
CA TYR A 364 21.89 19.99 8.05
C TYR A 364 22.96 20.94 7.50
N THR A 365 23.74 20.48 6.53
CA THR A 365 24.68 21.29 5.76
C THR A 365 24.38 21.08 4.27
N TYR A 366 24.34 22.16 3.49
CA TYR A 366 24.15 22.11 2.03
C TYR A 366 25.06 23.13 1.35
N GLY A 367 25.82 22.67 0.36
CA GLY A 367 26.79 23.48 -0.38
C GLY A 367 27.31 22.74 -1.62
N THR A 368 28.49 23.14 -2.10
CA THR A 368 29.11 22.49 -3.26
C THR A 368 29.75 21.15 -2.89
N ASP A 369 29.81 20.18 -3.81
CA ASP A 369 30.32 18.84 -3.51
C ASP A 369 31.78 18.84 -2.98
N THR A 370 32.61 19.73 -3.52
CA THR A 370 34.03 19.88 -3.15
C THR A 370 34.26 20.72 -1.88
N ASP A 371 33.24 21.42 -1.39
CA ASP A 371 33.24 22.18 -0.13
C ASP A 371 31.78 22.38 0.32
N PRO A 372 31.26 21.54 1.23
CA PRO A 372 29.85 21.60 1.63
C PRO A 372 29.49 22.78 2.52
N MET A 373 30.49 23.45 3.12
CA MET A 373 30.30 24.70 3.88
C MET A 373 30.41 25.95 3.00
N LYS A 374 30.77 25.80 1.72
CA LYS A 374 30.68 26.88 0.73
C LYS A 374 29.22 27.10 0.35
N PRO A 375 28.62 28.25 0.73
CA PRO A 375 27.18 28.46 0.61
C PRO A 375 26.74 28.66 -0.84
N VAL A 376 25.48 28.30 -1.10
CA VAL A 376 24.73 28.63 -2.31
C VAL A 376 23.90 29.90 -2.12
N SER A 377 23.16 30.34 -3.14
CA SER A 377 22.22 31.47 -2.99
C SER A 377 20.98 31.12 -2.16
N GLU A 378 20.28 32.14 -1.68
CA GLU A 378 19.01 32.01 -0.94
C GLU A 378 17.91 31.28 -1.75
N ALA A 379 17.96 31.32 -3.08
CA ALA A 379 17.05 30.56 -3.96
C ALA A 379 17.44 29.07 -4.07
N GLU A 380 18.68 28.73 -3.74
CA GLU A 380 19.25 27.40 -3.82
C GLU A 380 19.21 26.65 -2.48
N LYS A 381 18.77 27.28 -1.39
CA LYS A 381 18.60 26.59 -0.10
C LYS A 381 17.64 25.38 -0.21
N PRO A 382 17.87 24.30 0.57
CA PRO A 382 16.92 23.19 0.69
C PRO A 382 15.56 23.59 1.29
N THR A 383 14.52 22.86 0.92
CA THR A 383 13.23 22.83 1.62
C THR A 383 13.29 21.83 2.77
N VAL A 384 12.47 22.05 3.80
CA VAL A 384 12.32 21.14 4.94
C VAL A 384 10.83 20.97 5.22
N THR A 385 10.37 19.73 5.29
CA THR A 385 8.95 19.34 5.42
C THR A 385 8.81 18.08 6.27
N TRP A 386 7.61 17.82 6.81
CA TRP A 386 7.27 16.51 7.36
C TRP A 386 6.81 15.58 6.23
N MET A 387 7.28 14.34 6.20
CA MET A 387 6.69 13.25 5.39
C MET A 387 5.52 12.61 6.14
N ASP A 388 5.76 12.32 7.41
CA ASP A 388 4.78 11.92 8.41
C ASP A 388 5.09 12.68 9.71
N ASN A 389 4.07 12.91 10.56
CA ASN A 389 4.29 13.57 11.84
C ASN A 389 3.18 13.21 12.85
N ASN A 390 3.55 12.45 13.88
CA ASN A 390 2.78 12.27 15.12
C ASN A 390 3.60 12.72 16.36
N VAL A 391 4.74 13.38 16.16
CA VAL A 391 5.74 13.68 17.21
C VAL A 391 5.81 15.16 17.59
N ALA A 392 5.49 16.06 16.67
CA ALA A 392 5.66 17.49 16.82
C ALA A 392 4.44 18.28 16.32
N ALA A 393 4.36 19.56 16.69
CA ALA A 393 3.42 20.49 16.09
C ALA A 393 3.63 20.57 14.56
N PRO A 394 2.59 20.88 13.75
CA PRO A 394 2.73 20.98 12.29
C PRO A 394 3.69 22.08 11.81
N GLY A 395 3.99 23.05 12.67
CA GLY A 395 4.96 24.12 12.38
C GLY A 395 6.39 23.60 12.45
N ILE A 396 7.09 23.65 11.32
CA ILE A 396 8.52 23.39 11.18
C ILE A 396 9.21 24.65 10.67
N SER A 397 10.34 25.02 11.28
CA SER A 397 11.15 26.17 10.83
C SER A 397 12.42 25.69 10.14
N ASN A 398 12.87 26.45 9.14
CA ASN A 398 14.11 26.22 8.41
C ASN A 398 14.88 27.53 8.27
N ASN A 399 15.99 27.66 9.00
CA ASN A 399 16.88 28.81 8.91
C ASN A 399 18.22 28.34 8.33
N TYR A 400 18.46 28.70 7.07
CA TYR A 400 19.69 28.39 6.33
C TYR A 400 20.59 29.62 6.28
N ASP A 401 21.87 29.44 6.59
CA ASP A 401 22.89 30.49 6.60
C ASP A 401 23.71 30.48 5.30
N ILE A 402 23.35 31.40 4.40
CA ILE A 402 24.03 31.69 3.14
C ILE A 402 25.47 32.23 3.29
N SER A 403 26.05 32.24 4.49
CA SER A 403 27.47 32.53 4.74
C SER A 403 28.30 31.32 5.20
N THR A 404 27.66 30.22 5.64
CA THR A 404 28.33 29.02 6.20
C THR A 404 27.85 27.69 5.60
N GLY A 405 26.80 27.70 4.79
CA GLY A 405 26.19 26.48 4.23
C GLY A 405 25.37 25.67 5.23
N GLN A 406 25.20 26.14 6.47
CA GLN A 406 24.52 25.40 7.54
C GLN A 406 23.02 25.73 7.58
N GLY A 407 22.20 24.72 7.79
CA GLY A 407 20.76 24.82 8.03
C GLY A 407 20.39 24.36 9.45
N THR A 408 19.41 25.04 10.04
CA THR A 408 18.83 24.67 11.34
C THR A 408 17.33 24.47 11.21
N ILE A 409 16.86 23.34 11.75
CA ILE A 409 15.46 22.90 11.68
C ILE A 409 14.88 22.96 13.09
N GLY A 410 13.97 23.90 13.34
CA GLY A 410 13.31 24.05 14.64
C GLY A 410 11.92 23.41 14.66
N ILE A 411 11.65 22.54 15.65
CA ILE A 411 10.37 21.83 15.87
C ILE A 411 9.93 21.91 17.34
N GLU A 412 8.62 21.84 17.61
CA GLU A 412 8.07 21.69 18.96
C GLU A 412 7.44 20.31 19.14
N LEU A 413 8.00 19.47 20.03
CA LEU A 413 7.48 18.14 20.35
C LEU A 413 6.10 18.21 21.01
N LEU A 414 5.18 17.31 20.64
CA LEU A 414 3.90 17.11 21.32
C LEU A 414 4.11 16.36 22.64
N SER A 415 3.29 16.63 23.66
CA SER A 415 3.27 15.79 24.87
C SER A 415 2.91 14.34 24.53
N LEU A 416 3.58 13.40 25.18
CA LEU A 416 3.35 11.96 25.06
C LEU A 416 1.95 11.59 25.56
N GLY A 417 1.56 12.16 26.71
CA GLY A 417 0.32 11.83 27.40
C GLY A 417 0.26 10.33 27.71
N ASN A 418 -0.76 9.65 27.18
CA ASN A 418 -0.92 8.21 27.38
C ASN A 418 -0.03 7.35 26.43
N ASN A 419 0.54 7.93 25.37
CA ASN A 419 1.40 7.20 24.45
C ASN A 419 2.73 6.82 25.12
N ILE A 420 3.34 5.71 24.69
CA ILE A 420 4.69 5.30 25.13
C ILE A 420 5.76 5.96 24.25
N LYS A 421 5.52 6.04 22.93
CA LYS A 421 6.32 6.82 21.98
C LYS A 421 5.46 7.59 20.98
N ARG A 422 6.09 8.53 20.30
CA ARG A 422 5.61 9.29 19.14
C ARG A 422 6.75 9.38 18.12
N GLU A 423 6.41 9.29 16.84
CA GLU A 423 7.38 9.26 15.74
C GLU A 423 6.95 10.24 14.64
N GLY A 424 7.93 10.75 13.89
CA GLY A 424 7.73 11.67 12.77
C GLY A 424 8.98 11.77 11.89
N THR A 425 8.83 11.71 10.58
CA THR A 425 9.95 11.78 9.63
C THR A 425 10.03 13.15 8.96
N ILE A 426 11.16 13.85 9.12
CA ILE A 426 11.47 15.11 8.45
C ILE A 426 12.20 14.81 7.14
N LEU A 427 11.79 15.46 6.05
CA LEU A 427 12.48 15.48 4.77
C LEU A 427 13.21 16.82 4.59
N VAL A 428 14.51 16.76 4.32
CA VAL A 428 15.33 17.86 3.84
C VAL A 428 15.62 17.60 2.35
N LYS A 429 15.18 18.48 1.45
CA LYS A 429 15.30 18.26 -0.01
C LYS A 429 15.84 19.47 -0.77
N LYS A 430 16.72 19.25 -1.75
CA LYS A 430 17.00 20.19 -2.83
C LYS A 430 17.20 19.49 -4.17
N GLY A 431 16.24 19.68 -5.08
CA GLY A 431 16.29 19.06 -6.41
C GLY A 431 16.33 17.54 -6.30
N LYS A 432 17.47 16.94 -6.67
CA LYS A 432 17.73 15.48 -6.57
C LYS A 432 18.27 15.07 -5.20
N LEU A 433 18.86 15.99 -4.42
CA LEU A 433 19.42 15.66 -3.12
C LEU A 433 18.31 15.62 -2.09
N GLN A 434 18.24 14.53 -1.32
CA GLN A 434 17.35 14.43 -0.17
C GLN A 434 17.98 13.67 1.00
N ARG A 435 17.59 14.06 2.21
CA ARG A 435 17.88 13.35 3.45
C ARG A 435 16.65 13.33 4.34
N THR A 436 16.40 12.20 4.97
CA THR A 436 15.42 12.06 6.05
C THR A 436 16.10 12.28 7.40
N ILE A 437 15.32 12.74 8.39
CA ILE A 437 15.67 12.69 9.81
C ILE A 437 14.47 12.12 10.56
N LYS A 438 14.62 10.92 11.13
CA LYS A 438 13.56 10.30 11.95
C LYS A 438 13.59 10.85 13.36
N VAL A 439 12.50 11.47 13.80
CA VAL A 439 12.37 12.06 15.14
C VAL A 439 11.51 11.15 16.01
N ILE A 440 12.09 10.63 17.08
CA ILE A 440 11.42 9.76 18.05
C ILE A 440 11.38 10.48 19.39
N PHE A 441 10.16 10.68 19.94
CA PHE A 441 9.97 11.16 21.31
C PHE A 441 9.30 10.06 22.10
N MET A 442 9.83 9.70 23.26
CA MET A 442 9.34 8.55 24.03
C MET A 442 9.45 8.73 25.53
N LYS A 443 8.72 7.88 26.24
CA LYS A 443 8.94 7.64 27.66
C LYS A 443 10.21 6.84 27.82
N GLU A 444 10.96 7.19 28.87
CA GLU A 444 12.05 6.36 29.39
C GLU A 444 11.57 4.92 29.55
N MET A 445 12.33 3.96 29.01
CA MET A 445 11.98 2.55 29.02
C MET A 445 12.47 1.84 30.27
N GLU A 446 11.90 0.67 30.56
CA GLU A 446 12.35 -0.19 31.64
C GLU A 446 12.83 -1.54 31.10
N PHE A 447 13.80 -2.14 31.80
CA PHE A 447 14.33 -3.47 31.49
C PHE A 447 13.42 -4.65 31.97
N THR A 448 12.10 -4.45 32.08
CA THR A 448 11.22 -5.37 32.83
C THR A 448 10.69 -6.58 32.01
N PRO A 449 10.76 -7.82 32.54
CA PRO A 449 11.31 -8.19 33.84
C PRO A 449 12.85 -8.26 33.88
N ALA A 450 13.45 -7.79 34.97
CA ALA A 450 14.86 -7.94 35.30
C ALA A 450 15.05 -8.70 36.63
N TRP A 451 15.93 -9.69 36.65
CA TRP A 451 16.29 -10.46 37.84
C TRP A 451 17.72 -11.01 37.78
N VAL A 452 18.23 -11.41 38.95
CA VAL A 452 19.51 -12.10 39.12
C VAL A 452 19.34 -13.30 40.05
N THR A 453 20.19 -14.33 39.92
CA THR A 453 20.15 -15.53 40.77
C THR A 453 20.20 -15.19 42.27
N THR A 454 19.27 -15.79 43.03
CA THR A 454 19.18 -15.67 44.50
C THR A 454 19.38 -17.01 45.17
N GLN A 455 19.80 -16.98 46.44
CA GLN A 455 20.22 -18.15 47.24
C GLN A 455 21.39 -18.91 46.60
N LEU A 456 22.52 -18.21 46.40
CA LEU A 456 23.81 -18.78 46.05
C LEU A 456 24.46 -19.47 47.27
N ASN A 457 25.32 -20.46 47.06
CA ASN A 457 26.08 -21.04 48.18
C ASN A 457 27.18 -20.07 48.65
N GLY A 458 27.00 -19.46 49.83
CA GLY A 458 27.98 -18.50 50.37
C GLY A 458 29.30 -19.12 50.83
N ASN A 459 29.35 -20.45 50.94
CA ASN A 459 30.54 -21.21 51.36
C ASN A 459 31.41 -21.66 50.17
N GLU A 460 31.06 -21.31 48.93
CA GLU A 460 31.78 -21.69 47.71
C GLU A 460 32.06 -20.47 46.82
N TYR A 461 33.01 -20.61 45.88
CA TYR A 461 33.37 -19.61 44.88
C TYR A 461 33.27 -20.24 43.48
N GLY A 462 33.12 -19.41 42.44
CA GLY A 462 32.83 -19.89 41.09
C GLY A 462 31.37 -20.31 40.89
N GLU A 463 30.49 -19.95 41.83
CA GLU A 463 29.07 -20.31 41.84
C GLU A 463 28.35 -19.63 40.67
N GLY A 464 27.60 -20.40 39.89
CA GLY A 464 26.97 -19.91 38.65
C GLY A 464 25.83 -18.94 38.93
N VAL A 465 25.85 -17.79 38.27
CA VAL A 465 24.90 -16.67 38.40
C VAL A 465 24.37 -16.30 37.01
N THR A 466 23.04 -16.21 36.88
CA THR A 466 22.38 -15.69 35.70
C THR A 466 21.81 -14.32 36.02
N LEU A 467 22.20 -13.32 35.24
CA LEU A 467 21.50 -12.05 35.10
C LEU A 467 20.58 -12.16 33.88
N MET A 468 19.34 -11.71 34.01
CA MET A 468 18.38 -11.67 32.91
C MET A 468 17.59 -10.37 32.96
N PHE A 469 17.35 -9.78 31.80
CA PHE A 469 16.56 -8.57 31.64
C PHE A 469 15.85 -8.58 30.29
N ASN A 470 14.73 -7.86 30.17
CA ASN A 470 13.96 -7.81 28.93
C ASN A 470 13.95 -6.41 28.33
N ILE A 471 14.32 -6.31 27.06
CA ILE A 471 14.17 -5.11 26.24
C ILE A 471 12.76 -5.11 25.64
N PRO A 472 11.92 -4.07 25.84
CA PRO A 472 10.55 -4.05 25.34
C PRO A 472 10.45 -4.15 23.81
N GLN A 473 9.47 -4.89 23.29
CA GLN A 473 9.25 -5.07 21.84
C GLN A 473 8.87 -3.78 21.09
N ASN A 474 8.61 -2.68 21.81
CA ASN A 474 8.34 -1.35 21.26
C ASN A 474 9.56 -0.40 21.28
N THR A 475 10.74 -0.87 21.71
CA THR A 475 12.00 -0.13 21.60
C THR A 475 12.28 0.20 20.12
N PRO A 476 12.70 1.44 19.79
CA PRO A 476 13.10 1.82 18.44
C PRO A 476 14.17 0.89 17.85
N ALA A 477 14.05 0.57 16.56
CA ALA A 477 15.02 -0.27 15.86
C ALA A 477 16.39 0.42 15.74
N GLU A 478 16.35 1.75 15.68
CA GLU A 478 17.48 2.67 15.53
C GLU A 478 18.42 2.67 16.75
N LEU A 479 17.97 2.15 17.91
CA LEU A 479 18.82 1.98 19.09
C LEU A 479 19.67 0.70 19.05
N PHE A 480 19.48 -0.18 18.08
CA PHE A 480 20.25 -1.41 17.93
C PHE A 480 21.39 -1.26 16.91
N PRO A 481 22.59 -1.81 17.16
CA PRO A 481 22.97 -2.64 18.32
C PRO A 481 23.14 -1.82 19.62
N MET A 482 22.43 -2.20 20.67
CA MET A 482 22.33 -1.42 21.92
C MET A 482 23.36 -1.87 22.97
N THR A 483 24.23 -0.96 23.38
CA THR A 483 25.18 -1.19 24.48
C THR A 483 24.52 -1.02 25.85
N VAL A 484 24.17 -2.15 26.47
CA VAL A 484 23.75 -2.23 27.87
C VAL A 484 24.99 -2.32 28.75
N ARG A 485 25.08 -1.48 29.78
CA ARG A 485 26.18 -1.51 30.76
C ARG A 485 25.67 -2.24 32.01
N ILE A 486 26.51 -3.11 32.56
CA ILE A 486 26.20 -3.95 33.72
C ILE A 486 27.24 -3.66 34.79
N GLY A 487 26.84 -2.96 35.84
CA GLY A 487 27.67 -2.76 37.03
C GLY A 487 27.49 -3.93 37.98
N ALA A 488 28.56 -4.63 38.31
CA ALA A 488 28.55 -5.66 39.35
C ALA A 488 29.88 -5.67 40.10
N ASN A 489 29.82 -5.73 41.43
CA ASN A 489 30.93 -6.20 42.23
C ASN A 489 30.80 -7.73 42.41
N GLN A 490 31.90 -8.42 42.70
CA GLN A 490 31.93 -9.84 43.11
C GLN A 490 31.42 -10.88 42.07
N LEU A 491 31.23 -10.45 40.82
CA LEU A 491 30.83 -11.29 39.70
C LEU A 491 31.84 -11.16 38.56
N THR A 492 32.38 -12.29 38.09
CA THR A 492 33.21 -12.37 36.87
C THR A 492 32.40 -13.03 35.74
N PRO A 493 32.44 -12.55 34.49
CA PRO A 493 31.69 -13.17 33.39
C PRO A 493 32.11 -14.62 33.15
N ASP A 494 31.16 -15.50 32.83
CA ASP A 494 31.49 -16.86 32.43
C ASP A 494 31.94 -16.89 30.97
N GLU A 495 33.25 -16.77 30.72
CA GLU A 495 33.85 -16.74 29.37
C GLU A 495 33.48 -17.93 28.47
N ALA A 496 33.02 -19.05 29.07
CA ALA A 496 32.54 -20.23 28.34
C ALA A 496 31.13 -20.05 27.76
N LEU A 497 30.34 -19.10 28.27
CA LEU A 497 28.95 -18.85 27.89
C LEU A 497 28.76 -17.46 27.25
N ASN A 498 29.50 -16.44 27.69
CA ASN A 498 29.52 -15.12 27.06
C ASN A 498 30.85 -14.38 27.26
N LYS A 499 31.17 -13.52 26.29
CA LYS A 499 32.26 -12.55 26.40
C LYS A 499 31.65 -11.16 26.51
N LEU A 500 32.13 -10.39 27.49
CA LEU A 500 31.75 -9.00 27.75
C LEU A 500 33.04 -8.19 27.81
N ASP A 501 33.05 -7.00 27.20
CA ASP A 501 34.14 -6.06 27.38
C ASP A 501 34.00 -5.32 28.73
N VAL A 502 35.09 -4.66 29.17
CA VAL A 502 35.16 -3.99 30.48
C VAL A 502 35.55 -2.52 30.31
N ILE A 503 34.67 -1.62 30.73
CA ILE A 503 34.94 -0.18 30.79
C ILE A 503 35.36 0.21 32.21
N ASN A 504 36.39 1.06 32.36
CA ASN A 504 36.90 1.52 33.66
C ASN A 504 36.56 3.01 33.87
N ARG A 505 36.11 3.36 35.07
CA ARG A 505 35.62 4.73 35.42
C ARG A 505 36.64 5.84 35.18
N THR A 506 37.93 5.50 35.19
CA THR A 506 39.05 6.45 35.03
C THR A 506 39.56 6.58 33.59
N SER A 507 39.04 5.80 32.64
CA SER A 507 39.49 5.80 31.24
C SER A 507 38.37 5.98 30.20
N ALA A 508 37.12 5.65 30.55
CA ALA A 508 35.96 5.84 29.68
C ALA A 508 35.60 7.33 29.54
N SER A 509 35.01 7.72 28.42
CA SER A 509 34.28 8.99 28.28
C SER A 509 33.04 9.01 29.18
N LYS A 510 32.38 10.17 29.34
CA LYS A 510 31.13 10.25 30.10
C LYS A 510 30.02 9.46 29.41
N GLU A 511 29.96 9.54 28.09
CA GLU A 511 29.02 8.87 27.21
C GLU A 511 29.24 7.35 27.22
N GLU A 512 30.51 6.91 27.21
CA GLU A 512 30.88 5.50 27.37
C GLU A 512 30.54 4.97 28.77
N TRP A 513 30.82 5.74 29.83
CA TRP A 513 30.63 5.32 31.22
C TRP A 513 29.16 5.19 31.65
N GLY A 514 28.29 6.10 31.18
CA GLY A 514 26.90 6.18 31.64
C GLY A 514 26.78 6.79 33.03
N GLU A 515 25.96 6.21 33.91
CA GLU A 515 25.65 6.78 35.22
C GLU A 515 26.73 6.51 36.28
N ASP A 516 26.89 7.42 37.25
CA ASP A 516 27.77 7.20 38.40
C ASP A 516 27.01 6.45 39.50
N ILE A 517 27.13 5.12 39.46
CA ILE A 517 26.44 4.18 40.36
C ILE A 517 27.31 3.74 41.55
N GLU A 518 26.65 3.45 42.67
CA GLU A 518 27.24 2.84 43.87
C GLU A 518 26.70 1.42 44.06
N ILE A 519 27.57 0.48 44.45
CA ILE A 519 27.24 -0.92 44.75
C ILE A 519 27.80 -1.28 46.12
N ASP A 520 26.98 -1.89 46.97
CA ASP A 520 27.29 -2.20 48.38
C ASP A 520 27.71 -0.95 49.20
N GLY A 521 27.35 0.25 48.73
CA GLY A 521 27.68 1.54 49.36
C GLY A 521 29.01 2.17 48.91
N GLU A 522 29.68 1.61 47.91
CA GLU A 522 30.92 2.16 47.33
C GLU A 522 30.76 2.43 45.82
N PRO A 523 31.30 3.54 45.27
CA PRO A 523 31.22 3.83 43.84
C PRO A 523 31.95 2.80 42.98
N ILE A 524 31.30 2.30 41.92
CA ILE A 524 31.87 1.20 41.13
C ILE A 524 33.13 1.61 40.34
N GLY A 525 34.12 0.72 40.26
CA GLY A 525 35.38 0.99 39.55
C GLY A 525 35.35 0.70 38.04
N PHE A 526 34.54 -0.28 37.63
CA PHE A 526 34.40 -0.74 36.25
C PHE A 526 32.96 -1.21 35.99
N LYS A 527 32.56 -1.32 34.72
CA LYS A 527 31.31 -1.98 34.29
C LYS A 527 31.61 -2.96 33.17
N TYR A 528 30.78 -3.99 33.04
CA TYR A 528 30.76 -4.87 31.86
C TYR A 528 29.84 -4.28 30.78
N THR A 529 30.12 -4.53 29.51
CA THR A 529 29.24 -4.15 28.39
C THR A 529 28.68 -5.37 27.68
N PHE A 530 27.36 -5.39 27.50
CA PHE A 530 26.60 -6.37 26.71
C PHE A 530 25.94 -5.66 25.53
N VAL A 531 26.04 -6.22 24.32
CA VAL A 531 25.52 -5.58 23.11
C VAL A 531 24.30 -6.35 22.60
N ALA A 532 23.10 -5.86 22.91
CA ALA A 532 21.85 -6.41 22.43
C ALA A 532 21.67 -6.12 20.92
N GLN A 533 21.24 -7.12 20.15
CA GLN A 533 21.01 -6.98 18.70
C GLN A 533 19.53 -6.74 18.36
N GLU A 534 18.61 -7.17 19.23
CA GLU A 534 17.16 -7.11 19.01
C GLU A 534 16.40 -7.00 20.36
N PRO A 535 15.13 -6.56 20.34
CA PRO A 535 14.27 -6.58 21.53
C PRO A 535 13.99 -7.98 22.07
N GLY A 536 13.57 -8.07 23.33
CA GLY A 536 13.25 -9.33 24.01
C GLY A 536 14.19 -9.64 25.18
N THR A 537 14.14 -10.88 25.65
CA THR A 537 14.81 -11.31 26.88
C THR A 537 16.28 -11.66 26.65
N GLN A 538 17.15 -10.86 27.25
CA GLN A 538 18.60 -11.00 27.24
C GLN A 538 19.06 -11.83 28.46
N ARG A 539 20.16 -12.58 28.30
CA ARG A 539 20.79 -13.35 29.39
C ARG A 539 22.29 -13.11 29.42
N VAL A 540 22.82 -12.95 30.62
CA VAL A 540 24.26 -12.76 30.87
C VAL A 540 24.66 -13.63 32.06
N TYR A 541 25.64 -14.50 31.84
CA TYR A 541 26.13 -15.48 32.80
C TYR A 541 27.43 -15.01 33.45
N PHE A 542 27.46 -15.14 34.76
CA PHE A 542 28.55 -14.77 35.66
C PHE A 542 28.87 -15.93 36.61
N LYS A 543 30.01 -15.83 37.29
CA LYS A 543 30.44 -16.67 38.40
C LYS A 543 30.85 -15.78 39.57
N THR A 544 30.57 -16.23 40.80
CA THR A 544 31.07 -15.53 42.01
C THR A 544 32.59 -15.60 42.05
N ASP A 545 33.26 -14.48 42.37
CA ASP A 545 34.72 -14.44 42.48
C ASP A 545 35.25 -14.89 43.86
N LEU A 546 34.43 -14.74 44.91
CA LEU A 546 34.76 -15.05 46.30
C LEU A 546 33.58 -15.59 47.11
N MET A 547 33.89 -16.24 48.23
CA MET A 547 32.91 -16.74 49.22
C MET A 547 32.35 -15.57 50.04
N LYS A 548 31.03 -15.34 50.01
CA LYS A 548 30.35 -14.23 50.71
C LYS A 548 29.05 -14.71 51.35
N THR A 549 28.70 -14.15 52.50
CA THR A 549 27.47 -14.45 53.28
C THR A 549 26.45 -13.30 53.27
N GLU A 550 26.86 -12.13 52.83
CA GLU A 550 26.04 -10.91 52.72
C GLU A 550 25.59 -10.73 51.26
N ALA A 551 24.38 -10.24 51.04
CA ALA A 551 23.86 -9.95 49.70
C ALA A 551 24.74 -8.92 48.95
N SER A 552 24.53 -8.79 47.63
CA SER A 552 25.16 -7.74 46.83
C SER A 552 24.27 -7.32 45.66
N GLN A 553 24.64 -6.23 45.00
CA GLN A 553 23.89 -5.61 43.92
C GLN A 553 24.53 -5.85 42.54
N VAL A 554 23.68 -5.95 41.53
CA VAL A 554 24.00 -5.79 40.12
C VAL A 554 23.07 -4.75 39.51
N SER A 555 23.60 -3.87 38.68
CA SER A 555 22.85 -2.82 37.97
C SER A 555 22.82 -3.06 36.47
N ILE A 556 21.81 -2.51 35.80
CA ILE A 556 21.60 -2.59 34.35
C ILE A 556 21.16 -1.21 33.85
N GLU A 557 21.89 -0.62 32.92
CA GLU A 557 21.63 0.73 32.37
C GLU A 557 21.87 0.79 30.85
N SER A 558 21.16 1.68 30.17
CA SER A 558 21.42 2.08 28.78
C SER A 558 20.84 3.48 28.54
N GLY A 559 21.21 4.14 27.44
CA GLY A 559 20.53 5.37 27.02
C GLY A 559 19.05 5.11 26.73
N HIS A 560 18.17 6.03 27.14
CA HIS A 560 16.70 5.91 27.03
C HIS A 560 16.07 4.80 27.91
N PHE A 561 16.82 4.22 28.85
CA PHE A 561 16.34 3.23 29.81
C PHE A 561 16.64 3.65 31.26
N ALA A 562 15.65 3.52 32.15
CA ALA A 562 15.83 3.70 33.57
C ALA A 562 16.78 2.63 34.13
N THR A 563 17.81 3.05 34.87
CA THR A 563 18.77 2.16 35.54
C THR A 563 18.06 1.29 36.58
N VAL A 564 18.13 -0.03 36.42
CA VAL A 564 17.54 -1.00 37.36
C VAL A 564 18.63 -1.71 38.17
N THR A 565 18.45 -1.76 39.49
CA THR A 565 19.34 -2.49 40.40
C THR A 565 18.63 -3.73 40.95
N LYS A 566 19.33 -4.87 40.96
CA LYS A 566 18.85 -6.16 41.45
C LYS A 566 19.81 -6.74 42.48
N TYR A 567 19.27 -7.47 43.44
CA TYR A 567 20.03 -8.07 44.53
C TYR A 567 20.21 -9.57 44.29
N PHE A 568 21.46 -10.03 44.32
CA PHE A 568 21.77 -11.45 44.48
C PHE A 568 22.06 -11.75 45.95
N THR A 569 21.57 -12.89 46.42
CA THR A 569 21.62 -13.27 47.84
C THR A 569 22.39 -14.57 48.01
N PHE A 570 23.09 -14.68 49.14
CA PHE A 570 23.83 -15.87 49.53
C PHE A 570 23.16 -16.55 50.73
N SER A 571 23.34 -17.86 50.85
CA SER A 571 22.93 -18.67 51.99
C SER A 571 24.15 -19.15 52.76
N ASN A 572 24.05 -19.07 54.10
CA ASN A 572 25.11 -19.50 55.02
C ASN A 572 25.05 -21.01 55.32
N SER A 573 23.92 -21.65 55.01
CA SER A 573 23.66 -23.08 55.10
C SER A 573 23.68 -23.76 53.73
N GLU A 574 23.79 -25.10 53.73
CA GLU A 574 23.65 -25.94 52.54
C GLU A 574 22.36 -25.60 51.78
N VAL A 575 22.49 -25.26 50.49
CA VAL A 575 21.37 -24.79 49.66
C VAL A 575 20.80 -25.94 48.84
N GLY A 576 19.48 -26.03 48.76
CA GLY A 576 18.83 -26.88 47.76
C GLY A 576 18.87 -26.27 46.36
N THR A 577 18.55 -27.07 45.35
CA THR A 577 18.29 -26.61 43.97
C THR A 577 16.85 -26.92 43.58
N ILE A 578 16.29 -26.08 42.70
CA ILE A 578 14.98 -26.31 42.08
C ILE A 578 15.21 -26.76 40.63
N GLU A 579 14.69 -27.92 40.27
CA GLU A 579 14.70 -28.42 38.89
C GLU A 579 13.26 -28.61 38.38
N VAL A 580 12.97 -28.11 37.17
CA VAL A 580 11.75 -28.50 36.44
C VAL A 580 12.08 -29.71 35.59
N LEU A 581 11.34 -30.81 35.78
CA LEU A 581 11.68 -32.13 35.21
C LEU A 581 11.06 -32.38 33.84
N ASN A 582 9.87 -31.84 33.55
CA ASN A 582 9.14 -32.11 32.31
C ASN A 582 9.55 -31.21 31.12
N THR A 583 10.67 -30.50 31.25
CA THR A 583 11.24 -29.60 30.24
C THR A 583 12.07 -30.31 29.17
N LEU A 584 12.03 -29.79 27.95
CA LEU A 584 13.04 -30.01 26.92
C LEU A 584 14.26 -29.09 27.17
N GLN A 585 15.35 -29.26 26.40
CA GLN A 585 16.60 -28.48 26.55
C GLN A 585 17.13 -27.98 25.20
N TYR A 586 17.59 -26.72 25.16
CA TYR A 586 18.28 -26.11 24.02
C TYR A 586 19.79 -26.36 24.09
N GLY A 587 20.24 -27.46 23.49
CA GLY A 587 21.65 -27.73 23.15
C GLY A 587 22.64 -27.54 24.31
N ASP A 588 23.80 -26.97 23.96
CA ASP A 588 24.96 -26.84 24.86
C ASP A 588 24.80 -25.77 25.96
N LEU A 589 23.80 -24.89 25.85
CA LEU A 589 23.56 -23.76 26.78
C LEU A 589 22.76 -24.16 28.03
N ASN A 590 22.32 -25.41 28.15
CA ASN A 590 21.49 -25.93 29.26
C ASN A 590 20.16 -25.17 29.52
N VAL A 591 19.71 -24.31 28.59
CA VAL A 591 18.43 -23.59 28.74
C VAL A 591 17.27 -24.59 28.59
N LYS A 592 16.45 -24.69 29.64
CA LYS A 592 15.28 -25.58 29.70
C LYS A 592 14.02 -24.88 29.21
N TYR A 593 13.11 -25.62 28.57
CA TYR A 593 11.84 -25.07 28.06
C TYR A 593 10.66 -26.04 28.08
N LEU A 594 9.44 -25.50 28.11
CA LEU A 594 8.18 -26.20 27.85
C LEU A 594 7.56 -25.66 26.56
N LEU A 595 7.16 -26.58 25.66
CA LEU A 595 6.42 -26.21 24.45
C LEU A 595 4.91 -26.08 24.75
N VAL A 596 4.32 -24.95 24.35
CA VAL A 596 2.90 -24.64 24.58
C VAL A 596 2.20 -24.20 23.27
N PRO A 597 0.96 -24.63 22.99
CA PRO A 597 0.22 -24.22 21.79
C PRO A 597 -0.09 -22.72 21.79
N ARG A 598 -0.22 -22.12 20.61
CA ARG A 598 -0.57 -20.70 20.47
C ARG A 598 -2.06 -20.46 20.67
N LYS A 599 -2.55 -20.62 21.90
CA LYS A 599 -3.95 -20.40 22.29
C LYS A 599 -4.08 -20.02 23.77
N VAL A 600 -5.15 -19.32 24.12
CA VAL A 600 -5.50 -19.01 25.52
C VAL A 600 -6.17 -20.19 26.25
N ASN A 601 -6.07 -20.18 27.58
CA ASN A 601 -6.57 -21.21 28.51
C ASN A 601 -5.95 -22.61 28.34
N TYR A 602 -4.77 -22.74 27.72
CA TYR A 602 -4.06 -24.01 27.63
C TYR A 602 -3.39 -24.38 28.96
N ARG A 603 -3.67 -25.59 29.48
CA ARG A 603 -3.07 -26.13 30.72
C ARG A 603 -1.57 -26.38 30.53
N VAL A 604 -0.76 -25.70 31.34
CA VAL A 604 0.69 -25.88 31.44
C VAL A 604 1.00 -26.57 32.76
N ASP A 605 1.27 -27.88 32.70
CA ASP A 605 1.77 -28.67 33.82
C ASP A 605 3.28 -28.47 34.03
N MET A 606 3.71 -28.41 35.29
CA MET A 606 5.08 -28.18 35.71
C MET A 606 5.42 -29.09 36.89
N LEU A 607 6.30 -30.07 36.65
CA LEU A 607 6.77 -31.02 37.66
C LEU A 607 8.10 -30.55 38.22
N TYR A 608 8.12 -30.19 39.50
CA TYR A 608 9.32 -29.77 40.21
C TYR A 608 9.97 -30.93 40.95
N GLU A 609 11.30 -30.95 40.95
CA GLU A 609 12.13 -31.72 41.88
C GLU A 609 13.08 -30.79 42.63
N PHE A 610 13.09 -30.96 43.95
CA PHE A 610 13.88 -30.21 44.91
C PHE A 610 14.96 -31.13 45.48
N SER A 611 16.23 -30.72 45.39
CA SER A 611 17.35 -31.61 45.79
C SER A 611 17.33 -31.98 47.27
N GLN A 612 16.70 -31.15 48.11
CA GLN A 612 16.37 -31.39 49.52
C GLN A 612 14.85 -31.30 49.72
N ALA A 613 14.30 -31.99 50.73
CA ALA A 613 12.86 -31.97 51.02
C ALA A 613 12.46 -30.62 51.65
N THR A 614 11.27 -30.11 51.36
CA THR A 614 10.84 -28.80 51.88
C THR A 614 10.70 -28.81 53.41
N GLY A 615 11.05 -27.69 54.03
CA GLY A 615 10.68 -27.41 55.41
C GLY A 615 9.16 -27.17 55.53
N ARG A 616 8.64 -27.15 56.75
CA ARG A 616 7.18 -27.06 57.00
C ARG A 616 6.58 -25.71 56.62
N ASP A 617 7.39 -24.67 56.50
CA ASP A 617 6.96 -23.29 56.26
C ASP A 617 7.43 -22.76 54.89
N ASN A 618 7.90 -23.64 53.99
CA ASN A 618 8.42 -23.27 52.65
C ASN A 618 7.34 -22.69 51.72
N GLN A 619 7.58 -21.50 51.17
CA GLN A 619 6.79 -20.90 50.09
C GLN A 619 7.69 -20.49 48.93
N PHE A 620 7.12 -20.34 47.73
CA PHE A 620 7.87 -20.07 46.50
C PHE A 620 7.24 -18.93 45.69
N MET A 621 8.06 -18.03 45.18
CA MET A 621 7.67 -17.00 44.21
C MET A 621 7.80 -17.56 42.80
N PHE A 622 6.74 -17.43 42.01
CA PHE A 622 6.65 -17.81 40.61
C PHE A 622 6.38 -16.55 39.77
N TYR A 623 7.31 -16.21 38.87
CA TYR A 623 7.23 -15.02 38.04
C TYR A 623 6.80 -15.40 36.62
N SER A 624 5.69 -14.82 36.15
CA SER A 624 5.14 -15.03 34.81
C SER A 624 4.15 -13.92 34.45
N ARG A 625 4.26 -13.41 33.22
CA ARG A 625 3.29 -12.50 32.60
C ARG A 625 2.16 -13.27 31.91
N TYR A 626 2.45 -14.40 31.28
CA TYR A 626 1.54 -15.07 30.34
C TYR A 626 0.83 -16.32 30.87
N LEU A 627 1.06 -16.68 32.13
CA LEU A 627 0.28 -17.68 32.86
C LEU A 627 -0.63 -17.04 33.92
N ASP A 628 -1.80 -17.64 34.11
CA ASP A 628 -2.67 -17.45 35.26
C ASP A 628 -2.77 -18.76 36.06
N HIS A 629 -2.95 -18.67 37.39
CA HIS A 629 -3.37 -19.82 38.17
C HIS A 629 -4.84 -20.17 37.88
N TYR A 630 -5.23 -21.42 38.11
CA TYR A 630 -6.63 -21.80 38.18
C TYR A 630 -7.20 -21.45 39.55
N THR A 631 -8.38 -20.84 39.59
CA THR A 631 -9.15 -20.70 40.83
C THR A 631 -9.74 -22.04 41.25
N ASP A 632 -9.95 -22.26 42.55
CA ASP A 632 -10.51 -23.53 43.06
C ASP A 632 -11.86 -23.87 42.43
N LYS A 633 -12.68 -22.85 42.11
CA LYS A 633 -13.93 -23.01 41.36
C LYS A 633 -13.72 -23.56 39.94
N GLU A 634 -12.68 -23.11 39.22
CA GLU A 634 -12.36 -23.65 37.90
C GLU A 634 -11.85 -25.10 38.00
N LEU A 635 -11.14 -25.45 39.08
CA LEU A 635 -10.70 -26.81 39.33
C LEU A 635 -11.86 -27.74 39.73
N GLU A 636 -12.86 -27.24 40.47
CA GLU A 636 -14.13 -27.94 40.69
C GLU A 636 -14.88 -28.17 39.36
N GLU A 637 -15.00 -27.14 38.52
CA GLU A 637 -15.66 -27.22 37.20
C GLU A 637 -14.94 -28.13 36.20
N LEU A 638 -13.62 -28.30 36.34
CA LEU A 638 -12.80 -29.25 35.57
C LEU A 638 -12.72 -30.65 36.19
N GLY A 639 -13.22 -30.85 37.42
CA GLY A 639 -13.08 -32.12 38.15
C GLY A 639 -11.64 -32.43 38.60
N MET A 640 -10.79 -31.41 38.74
CA MET A 640 -9.35 -31.48 39.02
C MET A 640 -8.96 -30.96 40.42
N ILE A 641 -9.92 -30.61 41.29
CA ILE A 641 -9.62 -30.03 42.61
C ILE A 641 -8.78 -30.97 43.50
N ASP A 642 -8.93 -32.29 43.34
CA ASP A 642 -8.14 -33.31 44.05
C ASP A 642 -6.71 -33.49 43.49
N ASP A 643 -6.41 -33.00 42.27
CA ASP A 643 -5.05 -33.01 41.67
C ASP A 643 -4.16 -31.87 42.21
N LYS A 644 -4.71 -30.96 43.02
CA LYS A 644 -4.06 -29.73 43.48
C LYS A 644 -3.07 -30.02 44.61
N GLU A 645 -1.77 -30.01 44.31
CA GLU A 645 -0.70 -30.18 45.31
C GLU A 645 -0.23 -28.86 45.96
N CYS A 646 -0.51 -27.71 45.33
CA CYS A 646 -0.10 -26.38 45.80
C CYS A 646 -1.28 -25.39 45.81
N ASN A 647 -1.33 -24.54 46.84
CA ASN A 647 -2.15 -23.33 46.80
C ASN A 647 -1.41 -22.24 46.03
N PHE A 648 -2.14 -21.48 45.21
CA PHE A 648 -1.66 -20.24 44.58
C PHE A 648 -2.39 -19.06 45.23
N GLU A 649 -1.63 -18.05 45.63
CA GLU A 649 -2.15 -16.79 46.16
C GLU A 649 -1.73 -15.66 45.20
N PRO A 650 -2.66 -14.78 44.77
CA PRO A 650 -2.32 -13.58 44.03
C PRO A 650 -1.51 -12.67 44.95
N VAL A 651 -0.27 -12.39 44.57
CA VAL A 651 0.60 -11.48 45.32
C VAL A 651 0.17 -10.05 45.01
N ASP A 652 0.20 -9.20 46.03
CA ASP A 652 -0.05 -7.75 45.92
C ASP A 652 0.74 -7.13 44.75
N GLU A 653 0.12 -6.20 44.02
CA GLU A 653 0.77 -5.52 42.89
C GLU A 653 1.95 -4.66 43.38
N ASP A 654 1.92 -4.18 44.63
CA ASP A 654 3.05 -3.51 45.31
C ASP A 654 4.30 -4.41 45.45
N LEU A 655 4.17 -5.74 45.29
CA LEU A 655 5.28 -6.71 45.27
C LEU A 655 5.68 -7.14 43.85
N TRP A 656 4.98 -6.67 42.80
CA TRP A 656 5.38 -6.83 41.40
C TRP A 656 6.41 -5.75 41.01
N ASP A 657 7.50 -5.67 41.77
CA ASP A 657 8.72 -4.96 41.40
C ASP A 657 9.15 -5.32 39.96
N THR A 658 10.07 -4.56 39.39
CA THR A 658 10.73 -4.74 38.08
C THR A 658 11.21 -6.17 37.73
N GLY A 659 11.10 -7.17 38.62
CA GLY A 659 11.13 -8.60 38.29
C GLY A 659 9.87 -9.18 37.62
N GLY A 660 8.78 -8.40 37.52
CA GLY A 660 7.53 -8.77 36.85
C GLY A 660 6.45 -9.38 37.76
N ARG A 661 5.31 -9.72 37.16
CA ARG A 661 4.12 -10.26 37.83
C ARG A 661 4.43 -11.54 38.61
N VAL A 662 3.95 -11.61 39.85
CA VAL A 662 4.28 -12.68 40.80
C VAL A 662 3.04 -13.43 41.28
N PHE A 663 3.15 -14.75 41.36
CA PHE A 663 2.28 -15.61 42.16
C PHE A 663 3.09 -16.22 43.31
N LEU A 664 2.48 -16.33 44.50
CA LEU A 664 3.05 -17.09 45.61
C LEU A 664 2.43 -18.49 45.56
N PHE A 665 3.24 -19.54 45.49
CA PHE A 665 2.75 -20.91 45.64
C PHE A 665 3.27 -21.56 46.91
N THR A 666 2.35 -22.22 47.63
CA THR A 666 2.60 -22.89 48.90
C THR A 666 2.17 -24.35 48.78
N PRO A 667 3.09 -25.33 48.93
CA PRO A 667 2.73 -26.74 48.94
C PRO A 667 1.73 -27.09 50.04
N ILE A 668 0.67 -27.83 49.68
CA ILE A 668 -0.38 -28.27 50.59
C ILE A 668 0.13 -29.39 51.51
N THR A 669 1.00 -30.26 51.01
CA THR A 669 1.68 -31.30 51.81
C THR A 669 3.19 -31.06 51.82
N GLN A 670 3.68 -30.33 52.81
CA GLN A 670 5.11 -30.04 53.00
C GLN A 670 5.94 -31.28 53.38
N GLY A 671 7.26 -31.18 53.31
CA GLY A 671 8.17 -32.28 53.65
C GLY A 671 8.49 -33.23 52.49
N GLN A 672 8.15 -32.86 51.25
CA GLN A 672 8.42 -33.67 50.06
C GLN A 672 9.53 -33.06 49.19
N LYS A 673 10.04 -33.86 48.24
CA LYS A 673 11.04 -33.43 47.23
C LYS A 673 10.45 -33.16 45.86
N ARG A 674 9.17 -33.46 45.63
CA ARG A 674 8.52 -33.31 44.32
C ARG A 674 7.15 -32.70 44.50
N TYR A 675 6.79 -31.82 43.58
CA TYR A 675 5.49 -31.16 43.54
C TYR A 675 5.09 -30.94 42.08
N ASN A 676 3.84 -31.24 41.74
CA ASN A 676 3.23 -30.87 40.46
C ASN A 676 2.41 -29.59 40.62
N THR A 677 2.51 -28.69 39.65
CA THR A 677 1.64 -27.52 39.55
C THR A 677 1.10 -27.38 38.14
N PHE A 678 -0.06 -26.76 37.99
CA PHE A 678 -0.66 -26.44 36.70
C PHE A 678 -1.21 -25.03 36.68
N MET A 679 -0.95 -24.35 35.57
CA MET A 679 -1.41 -22.98 35.28
C MET A 679 -1.98 -22.95 33.86
N LYS A 680 -2.54 -21.82 33.43
CA LYS A 680 -3.15 -21.66 32.10
C LYS A 680 -2.58 -20.46 31.35
N THR A 681 -2.40 -20.57 30.03
CA THR A 681 -2.01 -19.43 29.19
C THR A 681 -3.10 -18.35 29.16
N ASN A 682 -2.70 -17.07 29.21
CA ASN A 682 -3.64 -15.93 29.11
C ASN A 682 -3.58 -15.18 27.77
N THR A 683 -2.57 -15.47 26.94
CA THR A 683 -2.39 -14.98 25.56
C THR A 683 -1.99 -16.14 24.64
N PRO A 684 -2.27 -16.11 23.33
CA PRO A 684 -1.75 -17.10 22.37
C PRO A 684 -0.23 -16.99 22.19
N GLU A 685 0.32 -15.79 22.24
CA GLU A 685 1.76 -15.51 22.12
C GLU A 685 2.42 -15.55 23.50
N SER A 686 2.30 -16.69 24.17
CA SER A 686 2.70 -16.92 25.56
C SER A 686 4.18 -17.27 25.76
N ALA A 687 5.05 -16.87 24.83
CA ALA A 687 6.49 -17.14 24.95
C ALA A 687 7.14 -16.17 25.95
N GLU A 688 7.73 -16.71 27.02
CA GLU A 688 8.39 -15.94 28.09
C GLU A 688 9.39 -16.79 28.87
N VAL A 689 10.16 -16.16 29.76
CA VAL A 689 11.02 -16.86 30.72
C VAL A 689 10.36 -16.84 32.10
N VAL A 690 10.02 -18.01 32.59
CA VAL A 690 9.44 -18.20 33.92
C VAL A 690 10.56 -18.39 34.94
N ARG A 691 10.47 -17.67 36.07
CA ARG A 691 11.43 -17.77 37.19
C ARG A 691 10.75 -18.34 38.42
N ILE A 692 11.47 -19.19 39.15
CA ILE A 692 11.05 -19.73 40.45
C ILE A 692 12.15 -19.48 41.48
N SER A 693 11.78 -18.97 42.65
CA SER A 693 12.68 -18.78 43.80
C SER A 693 11.99 -19.06 45.12
N THR A 694 12.75 -19.43 46.14
CA THR A 694 12.27 -19.45 47.53
C THR A 694 11.74 -18.06 47.91
N TYR A 695 10.56 -17.97 48.54
CA TYR A 695 10.02 -16.70 49.03
C TYR A 695 10.89 -16.19 50.19
N PRO A 696 11.40 -14.94 50.15
CA PRO A 696 12.29 -14.43 51.19
C PRO A 696 11.57 -13.96 52.47
N GLY A 697 10.25 -14.11 52.58
CA GLY A 697 9.47 -13.55 53.69
C GLY A 697 9.26 -12.04 53.57
N ALA A 698 8.25 -11.51 54.26
CA ALA A 698 7.87 -10.09 54.20
C ALA A 698 8.94 -9.12 54.75
N THR A 699 9.89 -9.63 55.54
CA THR A 699 11.03 -8.88 56.11
C THR A 699 12.34 -9.11 55.34
N GLY A 700 12.31 -9.86 54.22
CA GLY A 700 13.50 -10.29 53.49
C GLY A 700 14.28 -11.43 54.16
N THR A 701 13.84 -11.90 55.33
CA THR A 701 14.31 -13.13 55.98
C THR A 701 13.13 -14.10 56.15
N PRO A 702 13.20 -15.34 55.64
CA PRO A 702 12.14 -16.34 55.87
C PRO A 702 12.01 -16.69 57.36
N GLU A 703 10.77 -16.74 57.84
CA GLU A 703 10.45 -17.14 59.20
C GLU A 703 10.03 -18.62 59.25
N GLY A 704 10.45 -19.34 60.29
CA GLY A 704 10.05 -20.74 60.52
C GLY A 704 11.03 -21.78 59.96
N ASP A 705 10.47 -22.94 59.63
CA ASP A 705 11.14 -24.15 59.13
C ASP A 705 11.17 -24.11 57.60
N VAL A 706 12.14 -23.37 57.06
CA VAL A 706 12.28 -23.07 55.62
C VAL A 706 13.64 -23.55 55.11
N VAL A 707 13.63 -24.39 54.08
CA VAL A 707 14.83 -24.75 53.30
C VAL A 707 15.04 -23.73 52.19
N MET A 708 16.26 -23.20 52.09
CA MET A 708 16.66 -22.29 51.02
C MET A 708 16.97 -23.07 49.75
N TYR A 709 16.40 -22.64 48.63
CA TYR A 709 16.70 -23.17 47.30
C TYR A 709 17.18 -22.08 46.34
N LYS A 710 18.27 -22.37 45.63
CA LYS A 710 18.83 -21.56 44.54
C LYS A 710 17.79 -21.36 43.44
N SER A 711 17.54 -20.11 43.07
CA SER A 711 16.52 -19.74 42.09
C SER A 711 16.81 -20.32 40.70
N THR A 712 15.77 -20.75 39.99
CA THR A 712 15.86 -21.39 38.67
C THR A 712 14.96 -20.71 37.64
N THR A 713 15.17 -21.02 36.36
CA THR A 713 14.32 -20.58 35.24
C THR A 713 14.12 -21.67 34.19
N PHE A 714 13.02 -21.57 33.47
CA PHE A 714 12.79 -22.26 32.20
C PHE A 714 11.99 -21.33 31.26
N GLU A 715 11.96 -21.64 29.97
CA GLU A 715 11.18 -20.89 28.99
C GLU A 715 9.83 -21.54 28.71
N LEU A 716 8.79 -20.72 28.56
CA LEU A 716 7.65 -21.09 27.72
C LEU A 716 8.04 -20.76 26.27
N ALA A 717 8.02 -21.76 25.41
CA ALA A 717 8.24 -21.60 23.98
C ALA A 717 6.97 -21.99 23.23
N ASN A 718 6.48 -21.14 22.33
CA ASN A 718 5.32 -21.51 21.55
C ASN A 718 5.67 -22.53 20.45
N TYR A 719 4.79 -23.52 20.23
CA TYR A 719 4.78 -24.25 18.96
C TYR A 719 4.54 -23.27 17.78
N ARG A 720 4.71 -23.75 16.54
CA ARG A 720 4.29 -23.02 15.33
C ARG A 720 2.80 -22.61 15.40
N ALA A 721 2.44 -21.56 14.66
CA ALA A 721 1.04 -21.23 14.39
C ALA A 721 0.33 -22.35 13.62
N PHE A 722 -0.99 -22.42 13.76
CA PHE A 722 -1.86 -23.33 13.01
C PHE A 722 -2.04 -22.87 11.56
N ASP A 723 -2.45 -23.76 10.66
CA ASP A 723 -2.69 -23.45 9.24
C ASP A 723 -4.12 -23.79 8.84
N PHE A 724 -4.71 -22.94 7.99
CA PHE A 724 -6.05 -23.18 7.43
C PHE A 724 -6.05 -24.16 6.25
N GLY A 725 -4.91 -24.45 5.63
CA GLY A 725 -4.85 -25.30 4.43
C GLY A 725 -5.80 -24.85 3.30
N MET A 726 -5.95 -23.52 3.11
CA MET A 726 -7.08 -22.98 2.35
C MET A 726 -7.06 -23.36 0.86
N GLU A 727 -8.18 -23.93 0.40
CA GLU A 727 -8.43 -24.29 -0.99
C GLU A 727 -9.69 -23.63 -1.53
N ILE A 728 -9.58 -23.04 -2.72
CA ILE A 728 -10.72 -22.55 -3.51
C ILE A 728 -10.99 -23.56 -4.64
N ASN A 729 -12.23 -24.01 -4.78
CA ASN A 729 -12.70 -24.92 -5.84
C ASN A 729 -11.78 -26.14 -6.07
N ASN A 730 -11.38 -26.83 -4.98
CA ASN A 730 -10.44 -27.97 -5.02
C ASN A 730 -9.11 -27.65 -5.76
N GLY A 731 -8.63 -26.42 -5.63
CA GLY A 731 -7.41 -25.90 -6.29
C GLY A 731 -7.67 -25.07 -7.55
N GLN A 732 -8.88 -25.05 -8.11
CA GLN A 732 -9.19 -24.29 -9.33
C GLN A 732 -9.38 -22.79 -9.05
N ARG A 733 -8.28 -22.02 -9.11
CA ARG A 733 -8.24 -20.56 -8.91
C ARG A 733 -8.79 -19.73 -10.08
N SER A 734 -9.59 -20.32 -10.97
CA SER A 734 -10.15 -19.64 -12.15
C SER A 734 -11.60 -20.07 -12.42
N ILE A 735 -12.50 -19.10 -12.62
CA ILE A 735 -13.95 -19.31 -12.83
C ILE A 735 -14.47 -18.61 -14.09
N THR A 736 -15.60 -19.07 -14.63
CA THR A 736 -16.23 -18.44 -15.81
C THR A 736 -16.80 -17.05 -15.46
N TYR A 737 -16.72 -16.10 -16.40
CA TYR A 737 -17.30 -14.75 -16.31
C TYR A 737 -18.85 -14.76 -16.24
N GLN A 738 -19.46 -15.15 -15.11
CA GLN A 738 -20.91 -15.17 -14.91
C GLN A 738 -21.33 -14.77 -13.48
N PRO A 739 -22.54 -14.21 -13.28
CA PRO A 739 -23.07 -13.88 -11.95
C PRO A 739 -23.53 -15.12 -11.20
N GLY A 740 -23.50 -15.08 -9.87
CA GLY A 740 -23.98 -16.19 -9.05
C GLY A 740 -23.19 -17.49 -9.25
N GLN A 741 -21.97 -17.42 -9.80
CA GLN A 741 -21.12 -18.57 -10.00
C GLN A 741 -20.68 -19.15 -8.66
N LYS A 742 -20.84 -20.46 -8.50
CA LYS A 742 -20.58 -21.15 -7.24
C LYS A 742 -19.07 -21.19 -6.97
N VAL A 743 -18.64 -20.51 -5.92
CA VAL A 743 -17.28 -20.60 -5.39
C VAL A 743 -17.32 -21.41 -4.09
N THR A 744 -16.48 -22.42 -3.99
CA THR A 744 -16.37 -23.27 -2.79
C THR A 744 -15.03 -22.97 -2.12
N LEU A 745 -15.09 -22.33 -0.95
CA LEU A 745 -13.92 -22.11 -0.09
C LEU A 745 -13.86 -23.24 0.94
N THR A 746 -12.66 -23.79 1.13
CA THR A 746 -12.44 -24.95 2.00
C THR A 746 -11.23 -24.70 2.88
N PHE A 747 -11.34 -25.01 4.17
CA PHE A 747 -10.27 -24.83 5.16
C PHE A 747 -10.33 -25.89 6.26
N ASN A 748 -9.23 -26.10 6.97
CA ASN A 748 -9.08 -27.07 8.03
C ASN A 748 -9.04 -26.37 9.41
N ILE A 749 -9.57 -27.03 10.43
CA ILE A 749 -9.42 -26.67 11.86
C ILE A 749 -8.75 -27.88 12.56
N GLU A 750 -7.54 -28.19 12.09
CA GLU A 750 -6.84 -29.43 12.43
C GLU A 750 -5.78 -29.23 13.52
N GLU A 751 -5.62 -30.29 14.30
CA GLU A 751 -4.49 -30.53 15.19
C GLU A 751 -3.28 -31.04 14.39
N PHE A 752 -2.06 -30.85 14.89
CA PHE A 752 -0.85 -31.33 14.24
C PHE A 752 0.09 -32.08 15.20
N GLU A 753 0.73 -33.14 14.70
CA GLU A 753 1.84 -33.78 15.41
C GLU A 753 3.07 -32.86 15.37
N ALA A 754 3.55 -32.45 16.55
CA ALA A 754 4.74 -31.65 16.70
C ALA A 754 6.03 -32.50 16.76
N ALA A 755 7.20 -31.84 16.72
CA ALA A 755 8.50 -32.52 16.70
C ALA A 755 8.77 -33.38 17.95
N ASP A 756 8.18 -33.03 19.09
CA ASP A 756 8.22 -33.78 20.36
C ASP A 756 7.16 -34.91 20.44
N LYS A 757 6.48 -35.22 19.33
CA LYS A 757 5.42 -36.22 19.20
C LYS A 757 4.19 -35.98 20.08
N LYS A 758 3.99 -34.75 20.56
CA LYS A 758 2.69 -34.33 21.07
C LYS A 758 1.77 -33.93 19.92
N ASN A 759 0.48 -34.18 20.10
CA ASN A 759 -0.56 -33.67 19.23
C ASN A 759 -0.98 -32.28 19.73
N VAL A 760 -0.97 -31.28 18.83
CA VAL A 760 -1.15 -29.86 19.17
C VAL A 760 -2.43 -29.36 18.52
N ASP A 761 -3.43 -29.03 19.32
CA ASP A 761 -4.79 -28.73 18.89
C ASP A 761 -5.16 -27.23 19.09
N PRO A 762 -6.09 -26.65 18.31
CA PRO A 762 -6.54 -25.27 18.46
C PRO A 762 -7.69 -25.05 19.47
N TYR A 763 -8.18 -26.09 20.15
CA TYR A 763 -9.42 -26.05 20.95
C TYR A 763 -9.18 -25.69 22.43
N GLY A 764 -10.27 -25.47 23.18
CA GLY A 764 -10.26 -25.16 24.62
C GLY A 764 -10.99 -23.85 24.95
N THR A 765 -10.97 -22.90 24.03
CA THR A 765 -11.74 -21.64 24.05
C THR A 765 -12.42 -21.46 22.70
N PRO A 766 -13.72 -21.10 22.62
CA PRO A 766 -14.37 -20.78 21.34
C PRO A 766 -13.70 -19.56 20.68
N PHE A 767 -13.58 -19.56 19.36
CA PHE A 767 -12.97 -18.46 18.60
C PHE A 767 -13.63 -18.26 17.24
N LYS A 768 -13.47 -17.06 16.68
CA LYS A 768 -13.91 -16.74 15.31
C LYS A 768 -12.82 -16.99 14.28
N ILE A 769 -13.25 -17.42 13.11
CA ILE A 769 -12.49 -17.40 11.86
C ILE A 769 -13.14 -16.37 10.95
N TYR A 770 -12.36 -15.42 10.45
CA TYR A 770 -12.78 -14.34 9.57
C TYR A 770 -12.42 -14.65 8.12
N ILE A 771 -13.38 -14.49 7.22
CA ILE A 771 -13.23 -14.69 5.77
C ILE A 771 -13.61 -13.37 5.08
N ASP A 772 -12.60 -12.71 4.51
CA ASP A 772 -12.74 -11.49 3.73
C ASP A 772 -12.68 -11.83 2.24
N ALA A 773 -13.78 -11.59 1.52
CA ALA A 773 -13.94 -11.96 0.12
C ALA A 773 -14.86 -10.96 -0.62
N PRO A 774 -14.39 -9.73 -0.92
CA PRO A 774 -15.26 -8.62 -1.34
C PRO A 774 -16.01 -8.83 -2.67
N MET A 775 -15.54 -9.77 -3.51
CA MET A 775 -16.17 -10.18 -4.77
C MET A 775 -17.25 -11.27 -4.60
N LEU A 776 -17.43 -11.79 -3.38
CA LEU A 776 -18.29 -12.93 -3.07
C LEU A 776 -19.41 -12.58 -2.08
N GLU A 777 -20.53 -13.27 -2.20
CA GLU A 777 -21.60 -13.31 -1.20
C GLU A 777 -21.74 -14.74 -0.67
N PHE A 778 -22.08 -14.90 0.61
CA PHE A 778 -22.29 -16.22 1.22
C PHE A 778 -23.62 -16.82 0.74
N ASP A 779 -23.59 -18.06 0.22
CA ASP A 779 -24.79 -18.68 -0.37
C ASP A 779 -25.67 -19.35 0.70
N GLU A 780 -26.52 -18.58 1.38
CA GLU A 780 -27.49 -19.10 2.36
C GLU A 780 -28.40 -20.21 1.79
N THR A 781 -28.59 -20.27 0.46
CA THR A 781 -29.46 -21.27 -0.18
C THR A 781 -28.79 -22.63 -0.36
N ALA A 782 -27.45 -22.68 -0.39
CA ALA A 782 -26.67 -23.88 -0.67
C ALA A 782 -26.89 -24.98 0.38
N GLU A 783 -27.13 -26.21 -0.09
CA GLU A 783 -27.35 -27.37 0.78
C GLU A 783 -26.13 -27.66 1.68
N GLU A 784 -24.92 -27.49 1.16
CA GLU A 784 -23.67 -27.65 1.91
C GLU A 784 -23.58 -26.67 3.10
N ASN A 785 -24.01 -25.42 2.91
CA ASN A 785 -23.97 -24.40 3.95
C ASN A 785 -24.93 -24.68 5.12
N ARG A 786 -25.99 -25.47 4.89
CA ARG A 786 -26.95 -25.85 5.95
C ARG A 786 -26.31 -26.71 7.04
N LYS A 787 -25.19 -27.37 6.76
CA LYS A 787 -24.39 -28.08 7.77
C LYS A 787 -23.87 -27.13 8.85
N TYR A 788 -23.63 -25.87 8.50
CA TYR A 788 -23.07 -24.83 9.37
C TYR A 788 -24.16 -23.83 9.85
N ALA A 789 -25.41 -24.28 9.94
CA ALA A 789 -26.50 -23.48 10.50
C ALA A 789 -26.19 -23.05 11.94
N GLY A 790 -26.26 -21.74 12.23
CA GLY A 790 -25.88 -21.18 13.53
C GLY A 790 -24.37 -21.01 13.77
N LYS A 791 -23.51 -21.50 12.86
CA LYS A 791 -22.05 -21.28 12.90
C LYS A 791 -21.59 -20.06 12.13
N ILE A 792 -22.39 -19.59 11.17
CA ILE A 792 -22.07 -18.48 10.28
C ILE A 792 -22.79 -17.21 10.73
N THR A 793 -22.04 -16.11 10.78
CA THR A 793 -22.55 -14.73 10.92
C THR A 793 -21.86 -13.82 9.92
N ALA A 794 -22.53 -12.76 9.46
CA ALA A 794 -21.98 -11.80 8.51
C ALA A 794 -21.88 -10.40 9.16
N GLU A 795 -20.73 -9.74 8.97
CA GLU A 795 -20.47 -8.37 9.43
C GLU A 795 -19.98 -7.53 8.24
N ALA A 796 -20.82 -6.61 7.76
CA ALA A 796 -20.60 -5.87 6.51
C ALA A 796 -20.33 -6.79 5.29
N GLN A 797 -19.09 -6.87 4.80
CA GLN A 797 -18.67 -7.76 3.69
C GLN A 797 -17.84 -8.97 4.17
N ARG A 798 -17.67 -9.15 5.48
CA ARG A 798 -16.91 -10.23 6.10
C ARG A 798 -17.84 -11.36 6.52
N THR A 799 -17.48 -12.59 6.16
CA THR A 799 -18.12 -13.81 6.67
C THR A 799 -17.35 -14.33 7.87
N ILE A 800 -18.06 -14.75 8.92
CA ILE A 800 -17.47 -15.20 10.19
C ILE A 800 -17.95 -16.62 10.49
N TYR A 801 -17.00 -17.52 10.78
CA TYR A 801 -17.26 -18.88 11.25
C TYR A 801 -16.93 -19.00 12.75
N GLN A 802 -17.85 -19.51 13.56
CA GLN A 802 -17.70 -19.62 15.02
C GLN A 802 -17.27 -21.04 15.45
N VAL A 803 -15.99 -21.21 15.81
CA VAL A 803 -15.44 -22.51 16.22
C VAL A 803 -15.90 -22.89 17.63
N ALA A 804 -16.28 -24.15 17.85
CA ALA A 804 -16.74 -24.62 19.16
C ALA A 804 -15.61 -24.68 20.21
N LYS A 805 -15.98 -24.82 21.50
CA LYS A 805 -14.99 -24.94 22.58
C LYS A 805 -14.15 -26.21 22.43
N THR A 806 -14.77 -27.32 22.01
CA THR A 806 -14.14 -28.64 21.95
C THR A 806 -14.16 -29.24 20.55
N LYS A 807 -13.15 -30.06 20.24
CA LYS A 807 -13.10 -30.85 19.01
C LYS A 807 -14.34 -31.73 18.80
N ALA A 808 -14.86 -32.34 19.87
CA ALA A 808 -16.04 -33.21 19.79
C ALA A 808 -17.35 -32.47 19.47
N GLU A 809 -17.46 -31.17 19.83
CA GLU A 809 -18.57 -30.31 19.37
C GLU A 809 -18.34 -29.86 17.93
N GLU A 810 -17.10 -29.51 17.58
CA GLU A 810 -16.74 -28.98 16.27
C GLU A 810 -16.75 -30.04 15.16
N ASP A 811 -16.43 -31.31 15.45
CA ASP A 811 -16.48 -32.43 14.51
C ASP A 811 -17.90 -32.84 14.07
N ASN A 812 -18.96 -32.23 14.65
CA ASN A 812 -20.32 -32.35 14.10
C ASN A 812 -20.52 -31.52 12.82
N TYR A 813 -19.53 -30.70 12.45
CA TYR A 813 -19.56 -29.80 11.31
C TYR A 813 -18.48 -30.23 10.30
N GLY A 814 -18.84 -30.31 9.01
CA GLY A 814 -17.92 -30.75 7.96
C GLY A 814 -17.55 -32.24 8.02
N THR A 815 -16.31 -32.57 7.63
CA THR A 815 -15.76 -33.94 7.60
C THR A 815 -14.27 -33.88 7.91
N ASP A 816 -13.74 -34.80 8.72
CA ASP A 816 -12.30 -34.98 8.98
C ASP A 816 -11.52 -33.69 9.31
N GLY A 817 -12.09 -32.80 10.13
CA GLY A 817 -11.46 -31.51 10.49
C GLY A 817 -11.59 -30.38 9.44
N ARG A 818 -12.07 -30.69 8.24
CA ARG A 818 -12.24 -29.78 7.11
C ARG A 818 -13.64 -29.15 7.04
N ARG A 819 -13.72 -27.89 6.61
CA ARG A 819 -14.91 -27.02 6.55
C ARG A 819 -15.07 -26.48 5.14
N THR A 820 -16.27 -26.61 4.59
CA THR A 820 -16.55 -26.32 3.17
C THR A 820 -17.67 -25.30 3.06
N LEU A 821 -17.35 -24.04 2.81
CA LEU A 821 -18.32 -22.96 2.68
C LEU A 821 -18.56 -22.60 1.21
N VAL A 822 -19.83 -22.43 0.86
CA VAL A 822 -20.28 -22.07 -0.48
C VAL A 822 -20.60 -20.59 -0.56
N PHE A 823 -20.07 -19.96 -1.59
CA PHE A 823 -20.24 -18.56 -1.95
C PHE A 823 -20.73 -18.45 -3.40
N LYS A 824 -21.21 -17.26 -3.75
CA LYS A 824 -21.59 -16.85 -5.11
C LYS A 824 -20.79 -15.60 -5.50
N THR A 825 -20.53 -15.40 -6.80
CA THR A 825 -19.98 -14.13 -7.29
C THR A 825 -21.02 -13.01 -7.15
N ASN A 826 -20.76 -12.05 -6.25
CA ASN A 826 -21.63 -10.89 -6.01
C ASN A 826 -21.42 -9.77 -7.05
N LYS A 827 -20.23 -9.76 -7.68
CA LYS A 827 -19.80 -8.88 -8.75
C LYS A 827 -19.08 -9.71 -9.79
N ILE A 828 -19.43 -9.52 -11.05
CA ILE A 828 -18.69 -10.10 -12.17
C ILE A 828 -17.76 -9.01 -12.69
N VAL A 829 -16.48 -9.04 -12.31
CA VAL A 829 -15.35 -9.06 -13.24
C VAL A 829 -14.02 -9.07 -12.47
N SER A 830 -13.09 -9.90 -12.96
CA SER A 830 -11.66 -9.85 -12.66
C SER A 830 -11.22 -10.28 -11.27
N ALA A 831 -9.89 -10.31 -11.09
CA ALA A 831 -9.26 -10.99 -9.97
C ALA A 831 -9.50 -10.27 -8.64
N GLY A 832 -9.72 -11.05 -7.58
CA GLY A 832 -9.89 -10.56 -6.23
C GLY A 832 -9.34 -11.54 -5.20
N ASP A 833 -8.83 -11.00 -4.11
CA ASP A 833 -8.17 -11.77 -3.07
C ASP A 833 -9.18 -12.22 -2.01
N ILE A 834 -9.17 -13.52 -1.73
CA ILE A 834 -9.94 -14.15 -0.65
C ILE A 834 -8.97 -14.43 0.49
N THR A 835 -9.21 -13.86 1.67
CA THR A 835 -8.32 -13.97 2.83
C THR A 835 -9.02 -14.62 4.02
N ILE A 836 -8.33 -15.54 4.70
CA ILE A 836 -8.80 -16.22 5.92
C ILE A 836 -7.84 -15.96 7.09
N SER A 837 -8.40 -15.65 8.26
CA SER A 837 -7.66 -15.36 9.50
C SER A 837 -8.45 -15.80 10.75
N ALA A 838 -7.79 -15.87 11.91
CA ALA A 838 -8.42 -16.20 13.20
C ALA A 838 -8.49 -14.97 14.13
N GLU A 839 -9.32 -15.08 15.17
CA GLU A 839 -9.37 -14.20 16.34
C GLU A 839 -8.06 -14.31 17.14
N LYS A 840 -7.11 -13.41 16.83
CA LYS A 840 -5.70 -13.46 17.28
C LYS A 840 -5.53 -13.30 18.79
N GLU A 841 -6.53 -12.80 19.48
CA GLU A 841 -6.61 -12.71 20.94
C GLU A 841 -6.84 -14.08 21.59
N ILE A 842 -7.34 -15.07 20.83
CA ILE A 842 -7.73 -16.40 21.34
C ILE A 842 -6.83 -17.52 20.80
N VAL A 843 -6.43 -17.47 19.51
CA VAL A 843 -5.58 -18.50 18.88
C VAL A 843 -4.82 -17.96 17.65
N THR A 844 -3.55 -18.34 17.49
CA THR A 844 -2.71 -17.89 16.36
C THR A 844 -2.74 -18.88 15.19
N PHE A 845 -3.48 -18.53 14.13
CA PHE A 845 -3.38 -19.14 12.81
C PHE A 845 -2.57 -18.25 11.85
N ASN A 846 -1.81 -18.89 10.95
CA ASN A 846 -1.24 -18.24 9.78
C ASN A 846 -2.37 -17.69 8.91
N THR A 847 -2.34 -16.38 8.62
CA THR A 847 -3.27 -15.75 7.68
C THR A 847 -2.95 -16.21 6.26
N GLN A 848 -3.97 -16.64 5.50
CA GLN A 848 -3.79 -17.17 4.16
C GLN A 848 -4.65 -16.40 3.16
N THR A 849 -4.07 -16.03 2.02
CA THR A 849 -4.74 -15.29 0.95
C THR A 849 -4.59 -16.02 -0.38
N VAL A 850 -5.70 -16.18 -1.11
CA VAL A 850 -5.73 -16.76 -2.45
C VAL A 850 -6.48 -15.83 -3.39
N GLN A 851 -5.79 -15.39 -4.44
CA GLN A 851 -6.41 -14.69 -5.55
C GLN A 851 -7.27 -15.64 -6.38
N LEU A 852 -8.55 -15.31 -6.52
CA LEU A 852 -9.49 -15.94 -7.45
C LEU A 852 -9.54 -15.11 -8.74
N THR A 853 -9.39 -15.76 -9.89
CA THR A 853 -9.38 -15.12 -11.21
C THR A 853 -10.58 -15.54 -12.06
N ASN A 854 -10.85 -14.82 -13.14
CA ASN A 854 -11.75 -15.30 -14.18
C ASN A 854 -10.95 -15.96 -15.32
N SER A 855 -11.44 -17.09 -15.83
CA SER A 855 -10.93 -17.74 -17.03
C SER A 855 -11.22 -16.85 -18.24
N PRO A 856 -10.26 -16.60 -19.15
CA PRO A 856 -10.53 -15.82 -20.36
C PRO A 856 -11.62 -16.49 -21.20
N MET A 857 -12.45 -15.69 -21.85
CA MET A 857 -13.33 -16.19 -22.90
C MET A 857 -12.50 -16.51 -24.14
N THR A 858 -12.84 -17.56 -24.89
CA THR A 858 -12.03 -18.04 -26.02
C THR A 858 -12.89 -18.46 -27.20
N GLY A 859 -12.37 -18.26 -28.40
CA GLY A 859 -13.06 -18.65 -29.63
C GLY A 859 -12.15 -18.58 -30.85
N THR A 860 -12.77 -18.59 -32.03
CA THR A 860 -12.06 -18.46 -33.31
C THR A 860 -12.48 -17.20 -34.06
N ILE A 861 -11.57 -16.63 -34.86
CA ILE A 861 -11.77 -15.34 -35.50
C ILE A 861 -11.17 -15.31 -36.92
N TYR A 862 -12.01 -14.93 -37.88
CA TYR A 862 -11.71 -14.90 -39.30
C TYR A 862 -12.19 -13.58 -39.92
N TYR A 863 -11.70 -13.24 -41.12
CA TYR A 863 -12.17 -12.08 -41.89
C TYR A 863 -12.48 -12.43 -43.36
N LYS A 864 -13.31 -11.59 -44.00
CA LYS A 864 -13.72 -11.69 -45.40
C LYS A 864 -13.72 -10.34 -46.12
N GLU A 865 -13.39 -10.37 -47.41
CA GLU A 865 -13.43 -9.20 -48.30
C GLU A 865 -14.85 -8.66 -48.58
N ASP A 866 -15.88 -9.52 -48.52
CA ASP A 866 -17.29 -9.13 -48.55
C ASP A 866 -18.20 -10.27 -48.03
N GLU A 867 -19.49 -9.98 -47.81
CA GLU A 867 -20.50 -10.93 -47.29
C GLU A 867 -20.70 -12.18 -48.17
N SER A 868 -20.50 -12.05 -49.49
CA SER A 868 -20.66 -13.14 -50.47
C SER A 868 -19.38 -13.95 -50.71
N ALA A 869 -18.26 -13.54 -50.10
CA ALA A 869 -16.99 -14.23 -50.23
C ALA A 869 -17.03 -15.65 -49.63
N ALA A 870 -16.79 -16.64 -50.50
CA ALA A 870 -16.72 -18.05 -50.11
C ALA A 870 -15.41 -18.43 -49.38
N GLN A 871 -14.40 -17.57 -49.42
CA GLN A 871 -13.13 -17.75 -48.71
C GLN A 871 -13.10 -16.90 -47.44
N GLU A 872 -12.48 -17.46 -46.40
CA GLU A 872 -12.32 -16.85 -45.09
C GLU A 872 -10.83 -16.93 -44.72
N TYR A 873 -10.28 -15.88 -44.15
CA TYR A 873 -8.88 -15.80 -43.74
C TYR A 873 -8.81 -15.74 -42.22
N PRO A 874 -7.97 -16.54 -41.54
CA PRO A 874 -7.77 -16.38 -40.10
C PRO A 874 -7.14 -15.02 -39.80
N VAL A 875 -7.50 -14.41 -38.67
CA VAL A 875 -6.78 -13.22 -38.19
C VAL A 875 -5.38 -13.66 -37.70
N PRO A 876 -4.28 -12.99 -38.12
CA PRO A 876 -2.92 -13.38 -37.72
C PRO A 876 -2.67 -13.31 -36.20
N ALA A 877 -1.79 -14.16 -35.70
CA ALA A 877 -1.33 -14.06 -34.31
C ALA A 877 -0.69 -12.69 -34.05
N GLY A 878 -0.95 -12.10 -32.88
CA GLY A 878 -0.50 -10.75 -32.53
C GLY A 878 -1.20 -9.60 -33.27
N ALA A 879 -2.21 -9.86 -34.11
CA ALA A 879 -2.96 -8.81 -34.77
C ALA A 879 -3.74 -7.92 -33.78
N PHE A 880 -3.75 -6.60 -34.05
CA PHE A 880 -4.56 -5.66 -33.29
C PHE A 880 -6.05 -5.86 -33.62
N VAL A 881 -6.82 -6.30 -32.62
CA VAL A 881 -8.27 -6.50 -32.68
C VAL A 881 -8.90 -5.77 -31.51
N THR A 882 -9.84 -4.86 -31.79
CA THR A 882 -10.54 -4.12 -30.73
C THR A 882 -11.81 -4.84 -30.31
N PHE A 883 -12.18 -4.68 -29.04
CA PHE A 883 -13.37 -5.26 -28.44
C PHE A 883 -14.17 -4.15 -27.76
N GLU A 884 -15.20 -3.69 -28.44
CA GLU A 884 -15.88 -2.42 -28.17
C GLU A 884 -17.38 -2.66 -27.95
N ARG A 885 -18.07 -1.83 -27.16
CA ARG A 885 -19.53 -1.94 -26.95
C ARG A 885 -20.28 -1.23 -28.07
N SER A 886 -21.22 -1.90 -28.75
CA SER A 886 -21.84 -1.43 -30.00
C SER A 886 -22.62 -0.11 -29.90
N GLY A 887 -23.00 0.32 -28.69
CA GLY A 887 -23.69 1.60 -28.46
C GLY A 887 -22.76 2.81 -28.27
N ASP A 888 -21.48 2.60 -27.97
CA ASP A 888 -20.60 3.70 -27.54
C ASP A 888 -19.09 3.58 -27.83
N GLY A 889 -18.62 2.47 -28.41
CA GLY A 889 -17.20 2.26 -28.69
C GLY A 889 -16.33 2.02 -27.44
N THR A 890 -16.92 1.84 -26.24
CA THR A 890 -16.12 1.63 -25.03
C THR A 890 -15.40 0.29 -25.11
N ARG A 891 -14.07 0.30 -24.98
CA ARG A 891 -13.18 -0.86 -24.93
C ARG A 891 -13.24 -1.55 -23.57
N ILE A 892 -14.38 -2.18 -23.31
CA ILE A 892 -14.72 -2.92 -22.09
C ILE A 892 -13.88 -4.20 -21.89
N GLY A 893 -13.01 -4.57 -22.83
CA GLY A 893 -12.14 -5.73 -22.72
C GLY A 893 -10.87 -5.59 -23.54
N THR A 894 -10.01 -6.61 -23.43
CA THR A 894 -8.81 -6.80 -24.23
C THR A 894 -8.91 -8.16 -24.90
N MET A 895 -8.92 -8.17 -26.23
CA MET A 895 -8.84 -9.38 -27.05
C MET A 895 -7.39 -9.57 -27.51
N ILE A 896 -6.86 -10.79 -27.39
CA ILE A 896 -5.51 -11.17 -27.79
C ILE A 896 -5.63 -12.31 -28.79
N ILE A 897 -4.93 -12.22 -29.92
CA ILE A 897 -4.89 -13.27 -30.94
C ILE A 897 -3.65 -14.13 -30.68
N ASP A 898 -3.78 -15.10 -29.75
CA ASP A 898 -2.68 -15.92 -29.24
C ASP A 898 -2.08 -16.86 -30.30
N GLU A 899 -2.91 -17.34 -31.23
CA GLU A 899 -2.52 -18.16 -32.38
C GLU A 899 -3.35 -17.74 -33.61
N GLU A 900 -2.87 -18.06 -34.82
CA GLU A 900 -3.56 -17.74 -36.08
C GLU A 900 -5.02 -18.24 -36.08
N GLY A 901 -5.97 -17.29 -36.10
CA GLY A 901 -7.41 -17.55 -36.09
C GLY A 901 -8.02 -17.91 -34.73
N LYS A 902 -7.29 -17.79 -33.61
CA LYS A 902 -7.81 -18.02 -32.24
C LYS A 902 -7.68 -16.77 -31.39
N PHE A 903 -8.70 -16.47 -30.60
CA PHE A 903 -8.65 -15.36 -29.64
C PHE A 903 -8.83 -15.84 -28.18
N SER A 904 -8.20 -15.11 -27.27
CA SER A 904 -8.62 -15.02 -25.87
C SER A 904 -9.08 -13.59 -25.54
N LEU A 905 -10.07 -13.46 -24.66
CA LEU A 905 -10.73 -12.21 -24.31
C LEU A 905 -10.87 -12.11 -22.79
N LYS A 906 -10.42 -10.97 -22.24
CA LYS A 906 -10.60 -10.60 -20.83
C LYS A 906 -11.40 -9.31 -20.73
N LEU A 907 -12.40 -9.30 -19.85
CA LEU A 907 -13.14 -8.08 -19.49
C LEU A 907 -12.41 -7.34 -18.36
N LYS A 908 -12.55 -6.01 -18.33
CA LYS A 908 -11.86 -5.09 -17.42
C LYS A 908 -12.68 -4.84 -16.12
N PRO A 909 -12.10 -4.95 -14.91
CA PRO A 909 -12.79 -4.76 -13.62
C PRO A 909 -13.53 -3.43 -13.47
N GLU A 910 -12.96 -2.36 -14.04
CA GLU A 910 -13.44 -0.99 -13.87
C GLU A 910 -14.86 -0.73 -14.43
N TYR A 911 -15.40 -1.60 -15.30
CA TYR A 911 -16.73 -1.43 -15.89
C TYR A 911 -17.81 -2.28 -15.19
N GLN A 912 -19.06 -1.82 -15.26
CA GLN A 912 -20.24 -2.62 -14.91
C GLN A 912 -20.89 -3.20 -16.17
N TYR A 913 -21.23 -4.48 -16.13
CA TYR A 913 -21.70 -5.25 -17.29
C TYR A 913 -23.14 -5.71 -17.12
N ASP A 914 -24.05 -5.23 -17.98
CA ASP A 914 -25.35 -5.87 -18.15
C ASP A 914 -25.22 -7.03 -19.14
N TRP A 915 -25.00 -8.22 -18.58
CA TRP A 915 -24.87 -9.46 -19.33
C TRP A 915 -26.10 -9.84 -20.14
N ALA A 916 -27.29 -9.27 -19.88
CA ALA A 916 -28.49 -9.58 -20.65
C ALA A 916 -28.64 -8.73 -21.92
N THR A 917 -27.94 -7.58 -22.02
CA THR A 917 -28.20 -6.59 -23.09
C THR A 917 -26.97 -6.07 -23.82
N VAL A 918 -25.75 -6.24 -23.28
CA VAL A 918 -24.53 -5.70 -23.90
C VAL A 918 -24.18 -6.44 -25.21
N GLN A 919 -24.53 -5.78 -26.32
CA GLN A 919 -23.97 -6.02 -27.66
C GLN A 919 -22.56 -5.44 -27.74
N VAL A 920 -21.69 -6.09 -28.50
CA VAL A 920 -20.29 -5.72 -28.71
C VAL A 920 -19.90 -5.84 -30.17
N GLN A 921 -19.03 -4.94 -30.61
CA GLN A 921 -18.40 -4.92 -31.93
C GLN A 921 -16.94 -5.31 -31.81
N VAL A 922 -16.48 -6.10 -32.78
CA VAL A 922 -15.11 -6.61 -32.87
C VAL A 922 -14.51 -6.14 -34.18
N HIS A 923 -13.52 -5.26 -34.13
CA HIS A 923 -12.87 -4.70 -35.31
C HIS A 923 -11.44 -5.23 -35.46
N TYR A 924 -11.12 -5.75 -36.64
CA TYR A 924 -9.76 -6.09 -37.07
C TYR A 924 -9.31 -5.08 -38.12
N ARG A 925 -8.12 -4.52 -37.96
CA ARG A 925 -7.56 -3.50 -38.87
C ARG A 925 -6.29 -4.03 -39.54
N LYS A 926 -6.21 -3.82 -40.86
CA LYS A 926 -5.19 -4.40 -41.74
C LYS A 926 -4.66 -3.33 -42.69
N THR A 927 -3.36 -3.07 -42.64
CA THR A 927 -2.71 -2.08 -43.52
C THR A 927 -2.48 -2.66 -44.91
N GLU A 928 -3.11 -2.08 -45.93
CA GLU A 928 -2.98 -2.45 -47.33
C GLU A 928 -2.33 -1.30 -48.12
N GLY A 929 -0.99 -1.29 -48.13
CA GLY A 929 -0.20 -0.21 -48.76
C GLY A 929 -0.18 1.05 -47.89
N THR A 930 -0.82 2.13 -48.34
CA THR A 930 -0.93 3.41 -47.61
C THR A 930 -2.35 3.66 -47.08
N SER A 931 -3.13 2.59 -46.89
CA SER A 931 -4.52 2.66 -46.45
C SER A 931 -4.80 1.55 -45.43
N THR A 932 -5.50 1.89 -44.34
CA THR A 932 -6.01 0.90 -43.39
C THR A 932 -7.36 0.39 -43.85
N VAL A 933 -7.55 -0.92 -43.85
CA VAL A 933 -8.83 -1.59 -44.09
C VAL A 933 -9.38 -2.09 -42.78
N ILE A 934 -10.62 -1.75 -42.49
CA ILE A 934 -11.34 -2.21 -41.29
C ILE A 934 -12.24 -3.38 -41.69
N TYR A 935 -12.24 -4.42 -40.87
CA TYR A 935 -13.17 -5.54 -40.90
C TYR A 935 -13.91 -5.56 -39.55
N HIS A 936 -15.23 -5.74 -39.53
CA HIS A 936 -16.03 -5.70 -38.30
C HIS A 936 -17.05 -6.84 -38.21
N THR A 937 -17.50 -7.15 -36.99
CA THR A 937 -18.69 -7.98 -36.72
C THR A 937 -19.31 -7.59 -35.38
N ASP A 938 -20.64 -7.72 -35.26
CA ASP A 938 -21.35 -7.65 -33.99
C ASP A 938 -21.45 -9.05 -33.35
N THR A 939 -21.43 -9.12 -32.01
CA THR A 939 -21.75 -10.30 -31.20
C THR A 939 -22.25 -9.84 -29.80
N SER A 940 -22.44 -10.75 -28.85
CA SER A 940 -22.89 -10.43 -27.49
C SER A 940 -22.08 -11.15 -26.41
N LEU A 941 -22.05 -10.58 -25.19
CA LEU A 941 -21.39 -11.22 -24.04
C LEU A 941 -21.98 -12.62 -23.70
N PRO A 942 -23.31 -12.84 -23.74
CA PRO A 942 -23.92 -14.18 -23.66
C PRO A 942 -23.39 -15.22 -24.64
N ASP A 943 -22.96 -14.83 -25.85
CA ASP A 943 -22.48 -15.75 -26.87
C ASP A 943 -20.99 -16.07 -26.65
N LEU A 944 -20.18 -15.03 -26.39
CA LEU A 944 -18.75 -15.16 -26.11
C LEU A 944 -18.43 -16.03 -24.89
N VAL A 945 -19.23 -15.96 -23.82
CA VAL A 945 -19.01 -16.75 -22.60
C VAL A 945 -19.31 -18.24 -22.75
N GLN A 946 -19.91 -18.67 -23.87
CA GLN A 946 -20.09 -20.08 -24.19
C GLN A 946 -18.79 -20.73 -24.70
N ASN A 947 -17.77 -19.93 -25.06
CA ASN A 947 -16.48 -20.37 -25.60
C ASN A 947 -16.58 -21.23 -26.87
N THR A 948 -17.65 -21.05 -27.64
CA THR A 948 -17.94 -21.77 -28.90
C THR A 948 -18.01 -20.84 -30.12
N GLU A 949 -17.76 -19.54 -29.91
CA GLU A 949 -17.90 -18.49 -30.92
C GLU A 949 -16.93 -18.64 -32.10
N LYS A 950 -17.45 -18.34 -33.29
CA LYS A 950 -16.65 -18.13 -34.50
C LYS A 950 -16.99 -16.76 -35.08
N LEU A 951 -16.18 -15.77 -34.72
CA LEU A 951 -16.29 -14.41 -35.24
C LEU A 951 -15.83 -14.37 -36.71
N VAL A 952 -16.63 -13.75 -37.56
CA VAL A 952 -16.36 -13.65 -39.01
C VAL A 952 -16.55 -12.20 -39.45
N LEU A 953 -15.44 -11.46 -39.46
CA LEU A 953 -15.42 -10.01 -39.66
C LEU A 953 -15.50 -9.67 -41.15
N ILE A 954 -16.39 -8.75 -41.50
CA ILE A 954 -16.68 -8.36 -42.89
C ILE A 954 -16.03 -7.00 -43.17
N ARG A 955 -15.41 -6.86 -44.35
CA ARG A 955 -14.79 -5.62 -44.81
C ARG A 955 -15.79 -4.46 -44.81
N GLU A 956 -15.42 -3.38 -44.15
CA GLU A 956 -16.20 -2.15 -44.12
C GLU A 956 -16.21 -1.46 -45.50
N LYS A 957 -17.36 -0.91 -45.89
CA LYS A 957 -17.55 -0.27 -47.20
C LYS A 957 -17.43 1.24 -47.03
N ASN A 958 -16.36 1.84 -47.54
CA ASN A 958 -16.24 3.30 -47.65
C ASN A 958 -17.46 3.86 -48.41
N THR A 959 -18.26 4.69 -47.74
CA THR A 959 -19.41 5.43 -48.30
C THR A 959 -19.05 6.86 -48.67
#